data_AF-A0A8J6Y5G0-F1
#
_entry.id   AF-A0A8J6Y5G0-F1
#
_cell.length_a   1.000
_cell.length_b   1.000
_cell.length_c   1.000
_cell.angle_alpha   90.00
_cell.angle_beta   90.00
_cell.angle_gamma   90.00
#
_symmetry.space_group_name_H-M   'P 1'
#
loop_
_entity.id
_entity.type
_entity.pdbx_description
1 polymer ?
#
loop_
_entity_poly.entity_id
_entity_poly.type
_entity_poly.pdbx_seq_one_letter_code
_entity_poly.pdbx_strand_id
1 'polypeptide(L)'
;MAKIFNYTDGNETITGYNGGDTIQIMAGKVDKYSFDGNDLIFTIGSGSLRLVDMKGRAITVKTSSGKKTTKIYGTGYTGQDVIKNLVKAWTKTQLTGIPKLDEAIKLCSHFKGVQDVIDHMVADCKSAGDGDTFLKKYCGIILENNDIGAITGWDAGGLKVKTTRNILPKKTPLEHLDDYTQASFVRNNVTINISSTGDSLTADGKKIFDGLYSWWAQGVLNLIEESYGVEFQAGNEINIALTPNASYWAHTSGNKDVTISLNYTHFKNDEDYQGNGVDRTIAHEFTHIAQALFMGSLPQFLKEGLADLTCGIDLRKTTVIKNVAGNADTLKKYLDLGKGGTGNPNYYAAGYMFYRYLAKQAADAYDSSSDYAWTANHLISGTSKADFLTSSGTNSTIMAGAGNDTLTAHGDSIKIFGEGGNDTILTNGEAIKVSGGAGRDKLKNLGDQSTLAGDAGNDTIINGGYWENERGGANVSISSGAGNDTIISHGSNSVLDGGINKDLIYNGYRYYEPTKYFYNANDDDFRGNGSTILGGTGNDTIYNIGDKVSIDAGTGRNFISNGNAYCIGGSRVIITSSTNNDTLTNYGGSRVKISADAGNDLIENIYAVNYRDYSQETKLYETIETIFPERVTLSGGKGNDTIINNGSKVLIKYTSGDGNDLIRGFNATSTLSIAGGTYSTTKSGENILVAVDDGKITLQGAASLSAVNIKGTKALTVTNKTKSPVTIDAATKVIDASTRTKAVKLTGNDLANSIFGGSKNDTLIGGKGNDSLWGNGGADTFIYTAGDGKDVIYGFDSKDTLTLDELDFTTSYSKSKGTITFKSDGGSVTLKNFTTSTFHINDDTYKISGSKLKKTT
;
A
#
# COMPACT_ATOMS: atom_id res chain seq x y z
N MET A 1 14.77 21.22 10.48
CA MET A 1 15.12 22.63 10.76
C MET A 1 14.05 23.18 11.68
N ALA A 2 14.40 23.70 12.86
CA ALA A 2 13.43 24.34 13.74
C ALA A 2 13.04 25.72 13.17
N LYS A 3 11.74 26.00 12.99
CA LYS A 3 11.28 27.36 12.66
C LYS A 3 11.45 28.23 13.91
N ILE A 4 11.99 29.43 13.70
CA ILE A 4 12.14 30.44 14.76
C ILE A 4 11.16 31.56 14.49
N PHE A 5 10.25 31.78 15.44
CA PHE A 5 9.29 32.87 15.41
C PHE A 5 9.75 33.97 16.36
N ASN A 6 9.90 35.19 15.84
CA ASN A 6 10.38 36.36 16.56
C ASN A 6 9.23 37.33 16.81
N TYR A 7 8.99 37.71 18.06
CA TYR A 7 7.81 38.51 18.43
C TYR A 7 8.14 39.64 19.43
N THR A 8 7.53 40.83 19.27
CA THR A 8 7.85 42.05 20.05
C THR A 8 6.70 42.61 20.90
N ASP A 9 5.46 42.75 20.39
CA ASP A 9 4.19 43.04 21.11
C ASP A 9 2.99 43.16 20.13
N GLY A 10 1.74 42.87 20.56
CA GLY A 10 0.51 42.88 19.72
C GLY A 10 -0.43 41.64 19.87
N ASN A 11 -1.60 41.61 19.20
CA ASN A 11 -2.46 40.39 19.19
C ASN A 11 -2.19 39.55 17.95
N GLU A 12 -1.57 38.37 18.09
CA GLU A 12 -1.22 37.49 16.96
C GLU A 12 -1.56 36.02 17.24
N THR A 13 -1.85 35.26 16.17
CA THR A 13 -2.14 33.83 16.23
C THR A 13 -1.21 33.06 15.29
N ILE A 14 -0.43 32.12 15.81
CA ILE A 14 0.45 31.23 15.04
C ILE A 14 -0.18 29.83 14.99
N THR A 15 -0.38 29.29 13.80
CA THR A 15 -0.94 27.94 13.57
C THR A 15 0.12 26.97 13.04
N GLY A 16 0.01 25.68 13.40
CA GLY A 16 0.78 24.59 12.78
C GLY A 16 2.25 24.44 13.23
N TYR A 17 2.56 24.78 14.49
CA TYR A 17 3.90 24.59 15.06
C TYR A 17 4.15 23.13 15.47
N ASN A 18 5.43 22.71 15.54
CA ASN A 18 5.83 21.34 15.85
C ASN A 18 6.91 21.26 16.95
N GLY A 19 6.98 20.11 17.63
CA GLY A 19 7.98 19.80 18.65
C GLY A 19 9.41 19.93 18.08
N GLY A 20 10.17 20.88 18.63
CA GLY A 20 11.50 21.29 18.14
C GLY A 20 11.56 22.75 17.69
N ASP A 21 10.43 23.37 17.35
CA ASP A 21 10.36 24.80 17.02
C ASP A 21 10.65 25.69 18.24
N THR A 22 11.24 26.86 18.00
CA THR A 22 11.62 27.80 19.06
C THR A 22 10.93 29.13 18.87
N ILE A 23 10.25 29.61 19.92
CA ILE A 23 9.63 30.93 19.92
C ILE A 23 10.51 31.86 20.76
N GLN A 24 10.91 32.98 20.15
CA GLN A 24 11.76 33.98 20.76
C GLN A 24 11.00 35.30 20.88
N ILE A 25 10.84 35.76 22.13
CA ILE A 25 10.22 37.03 22.44
C ILE A 25 11.34 38.08 22.47
N MET A 26 11.37 38.91 21.44
CA MET A 26 12.42 39.89 21.14
C MET A 26 12.25 41.19 21.93
N ALA A 27 11.01 41.56 22.29
CA ALA A 27 10.69 42.68 23.17
C ALA A 27 9.51 42.32 24.08
N GLY A 28 9.41 42.96 25.24
CA GLY A 28 8.38 42.66 26.25
C GLY A 28 8.73 41.49 27.18
N LYS A 29 8.01 41.40 28.29
CA LYS A 29 8.09 40.29 29.26
C LYS A 29 6.81 39.47 29.15
N VAL A 30 6.92 38.14 29.25
CA VAL A 30 5.72 37.30 29.45
C VAL A 30 5.17 37.61 30.84
N ASP A 31 4.08 38.37 30.88
CA ASP A 31 3.44 38.83 32.11
C ASP A 31 2.50 37.76 32.68
N LYS A 32 1.78 37.07 31.79
CA LYS A 32 0.88 35.95 32.11
C LYS A 32 0.84 34.96 30.96
N TYR A 33 0.41 33.73 31.23
CA TYR A 33 -0.08 32.83 30.19
C TYR A 33 -1.38 32.18 30.63
N SER A 34 -2.16 31.74 29.65
CA SER A 34 -3.43 31.03 29.81
C SER A 34 -3.63 30.05 28.67
N PHE A 35 -4.59 29.14 28.82
CA PHE A 35 -4.97 28.18 27.78
C PHE A 35 -6.37 28.50 27.28
N ASP A 36 -6.60 28.30 25.98
CA ASP A 36 -7.92 28.35 25.32
C ASP A 36 -8.05 27.12 24.41
N GLY A 37 -8.60 26.01 24.93
CA GLY A 37 -8.58 24.71 24.26
C GLY A 37 -7.16 24.12 24.19
N ASN A 38 -6.73 23.72 22.98
CA ASN A 38 -5.37 23.24 22.70
C ASN A 38 -4.37 24.38 22.48
N ASP A 39 -4.80 25.64 22.63
CA ASP A 39 -4.01 26.80 22.29
C ASP A 39 -3.38 27.43 23.53
N LEU A 40 -2.08 27.75 23.44
CA LEU A 40 -1.35 28.43 24.50
C LEU A 40 -1.29 29.93 24.19
N ILE A 41 -1.81 30.74 25.12
CA ILE A 41 -1.87 32.19 24.99
C ILE A 41 -0.90 32.83 25.98
N PHE A 42 0.06 33.63 25.48
CA PHE A 42 0.94 34.45 26.29
C PHE A 42 0.47 35.90 26.28
N THR A 43 0.35 36.52 27.45
CA THR A 43 0.23 37.99 27.57
C THR A 43 1.62 38.57 27.63
N ILE A 44 1.95 39.43 26.66
CA ILE A 44 3.27 40.06 26.53
C ILE A 44 3.05 41.56 26.37
N GLY A 45 3.34 42.35 27.40
CA GLY A 45 3.06 43.78 27.40
C GLY A 45 1.55 44.06 27.34
N SER A 46 1.10 44.84 26.36
CA SER A 46 -0.33 45.16 26.14
C SER A 46 -1.07 44.22 25.18
N GLY A 47 -0.39 43.21 24.62
CA GLY A 47 -0.92 42.27 23.63
C GLY A 47 -0.91 40.80 24.08
N SER A 48 -1.49 39.93 23.26
CA SER A 48 -1.53 38.48 23.47
C SER A 48 -1.07 37.69 22.25
N LEU A 49 -0.16 36.73 22.45
CA LEU A 49 0.28 35.78 21.43
C LEU A 49 -0.42 34.43 21.65
N ARG A 50 -1.24 33.98 20.69
CA ARG A 50 -1.93 32.69 20.69
C ARG A 50 -1.20 31.68 19.80
N LEU A 51 -0.90 30.51 20.34
CA LEU A 51 -0.29 29.41 19.61
C LEU A 51 -1.30 28.28 19.45
N VAL A 52 -1.65 27.93 18.22
CA VAL A 52 -2.68 26.92 17.92
C VAL A 52 -2.04 25.57 17.62
N ASP A 53 -2.23 24.60 18.52
CA ASP A 53 -1.65 23.26 18.42
C ASP A 53 -2.55 22.32 17.59
N MET A 54 -1.92 21.42 16.83
CA MET A 54 -2.61 20.31 16.16
C MET A 54 -2.24 18.93 16.73
N LYS A 55 -1.26 18.82 17.65
CA LYS A 55 -0.63 17.54 18.05
C LYS A 55 -0.16 17.42 19.52
N GLY A 56 -0.43 18.39 20.40
CA GLY A 56 -0.31 18.23 21.85
C GLY A 56 1.10 18.10 22.43
N ARG A 57 2.04 18.99 22.09
CA ARG A 57 3.47 18.85 22.50
C ARG A 57 4.02 19.97 23.39
N ALA A 58 5.06 19.65 24.18
CA ALA A 58 5.74 20.58 25.08
C ALA A 58 6.52 21.69 24.35
N ILE A 59 6.40 22.94 24.82
CA ILE A 59 7.07 24.12 24.23
C ILE A 59 8.15 24.65 25.19
N THR A 60 9.32 24.95 24.63
CA THR A 60 10.35 25.74 25.31
C THR A 60 10.25 27.20 24.85
N VAL A 61 9.98 28.11 25.79
CA VAL A 61 10.03 29.55 25.52
C VAL A 61 11.37 30.10 26.02
N LYS A 62 12.12 30.77 25.15
CA LYS A 62 13.31 31.53 25.55
C LYS A 62 12.92 33.00 25.67
N THR A 63 12.95 33.52 26.88
CA THR A 63 12.81 34.96 27.13
C THR A 63 14.21 35.59 27.25
N SER A 64 14.28 36.92 27.18
CA SER A 64 15.51 37.68 27.48
C SER A 64 16.07 37.45 28.88
N SER A 65 15.30 36.85 29.80
CA SER A 65 15.69 36.53 31.19
C SER A 65 16.01 35.06 31.44
N GLY A 66 15.89 34.17 30.45
CA GLY A 66 16.24 32.75 30.55
C GLY A 66 15.26 31.78 29.88
N LYS A 67 15.60 30.49 29.89
CA LYS A 67 14.79 29.40 29.30
C LYS A 67 13.65 29.02 30.28
N LYS A 68 12.39 29.18 29.87
CA LYS A 68 11.22 28.70 30.61
C LYS A 68 10.54 27.60 29.80
N THR A 69 10.37 26.42 30.40
CA THR A 69 9.76 25.27 29.73
C THR A 69 8.36 25.09 30.31
N THR A 70 7.33 25.05 29.45
CA THR A 70 5.95 24.79 29.85
C THR A 70 5.43 23.61 29.05
N LYS A 71 4.98 22.55 29.74
CA LYS A 71 4.31 21.41 29.10
C LYS A 71 2.88 21.81 28.74
N ILE A 72 2.48 21.53 27.50
CA ILE A 72 1.08 21.52 27.08
C ILE A 72 0.62 20.08 27.24
N TYR A 73 -0.44 19.86 28.01
CA TYR A 73 -1.07 18.54 28.14
C TYR A 73 -2.16 18.43 27.09
N GLY A 74 -2.06 17.45 26.20
CA GLY A 74 -3.04 17.26 25.13
C GLY A 74 -2.82 16.02 24.28
N THR A 75 -2.91 14.83 24.88
CA THR A 75 -3.67 13.62 24.45
C THR A 75 -3.26 12.51 25.41
N GLY A 76 -3.74 12.59 26.65
CA GLY A 76 -3.72 11.46 27.57
C GLY A 76 -4.85 10.49 27.23
N TYR A 77 -4.72 9.24 27.65
CA TYR A 77 -5.80 8.25 27.67
C TYR A 77 -7.09 8.87 28.25
N THR A 78 -8.15 8.93 27.47
CA THR A 78 -9.35 9.73 27.79
C THR A 78 -10.34 8.95 28.66
N GLY A 79 -11.30 9.64 29.26
CA GLY A 79 -12.39 8.96 29.97
C GLY A 79 -13.20 8.06 29.04
N GLN A 80 -13.37 8.43 27.77
CA GLN A 80 -14.02 7.60 26.76
C GLN A 80 -13.26 6.30 26.48
N ASP A 81 -11.92 6.37 26.44
CA ASP A 81 -11.08 5.18 26.24
C ASP A 81 -11.23 4.18 27.40
N VAL A 82 -11.31 4.68 28.64
CA VAL A 82 -11.59 3.85 29.82
C VAL A 82 -12.94 3.14 29.69
N ILE A 83 -13.99 3.86 29.27
CA ILE A 83 -15.33 3.29 29.15
C ILE A 83 -15.44 2.28 28.00
N LYS A 84 -14.79 2.53 26.86
CA LYS A 84 -14.68 1.55 25.77
C LYS A 84 -13.98 0.27 26.25
N ASN A 85 -12.90 0.42 27.00
CA ASN A 85 -12.16 -0.72 27.56
C ASN A 85 -12.95 -1.46 28.63
N LEU A 86 -13.74 -0.76 29.44
CA LEU A 86 -14.68 -1.37 30.40
C LEU A 86 -15.71 -2.25 29.68
N VAL A 87 -16.36 -1.72 28.63
CA VAL A 87 -17.37 -2.47 27.87
C VAL A 87 -16.73 -3.62 27.08
N LYS A 88 -15.54 -3.43 26.52
CA LYS A 88 -14.78 -4.50 25.85
C LYS A 88 -14.37 -5.62 26.82
N ALA A 89 -13.94 -5.29 28.04
CA ALA A 89 -13.63 -6.28 29.06
C ALA A 89 -14.90 -7.02 29.51
N TRP A 90 -16.03 -6.31 29.59
CA TRP A 90 -17.32 -6.89 29.91
C TRP A 90 -17.73 -8.02 28.96
N THR A 91 -17.56 -7.86 27.65
CA THR A 91 -18.01 -8.86 26.67
C THR A 91 -17.17 -10.15 26.66
N LYS A 92 -16.01 -10.18 27.35
CA LYS A 92 -15.06 -11.31 27.35
C LYS A 92 -15.33 -12.40 28.40
N THR A 93 -16.13 -12.14 29.44
CA THR A 93 -16.34 -13.06 30.58
C THR A 93 -17.73 -13.72 30.60
N GLN A 94 -17.79 -14.98 31.06
CA GLN A 94 -19.05 -15.73 31.27
C GLN A 94 -19.73 -15.42 32.61
N LEU A 95 -19.12 -14.58 33.45
CA LEU A 95 -19.76 -14.08 34.66
C LEU A 95 -21.01 -13.26 34.31
N THR A 96 -21.86 -12.97 35.30
CA THR A 96 -23.04 -12.11 35.16
C THR A 96 -23.16 -11.16 36.35
N GLY A 97 -23.87 -10.04 36.18
CA GLY A 97 -24.08 -9.05 37.24
C GLY A 97 -22.80 -8.38 37.75
N ILE A 98 -22.73 -8.12 39.06
CA ILE A 98 -21.60 -7.40 39.68
C ILE A 98 -20.24 -8.10 39.51
N PRO A 99 -20.10 -9.43 39.67
CA PRO A 99 -18.82 -10.11 39.45
C PRO A 99 -18.21 -9.86 38.06
N LYS A 100 -19.06 -9.71 37.04
CA LYS A 100 -18.65 -9.37 35.68
C LYS A 100 -18.13 -7.94 35.57
N LEU A 101 -18.80 -6.97 36.21
CA LEU A 101 -18.33 -5.59 36.27
C LEU A 101 -17.05 -5.46 37.09
N ASP A 102 -16.90 -6.21 38.18
CA ASP A 102 -15.68 -6.23 38.99
C ASP A 102 -14.47 -6.65 38.15
N GLU A 103 -14.63 -7.71 37.35
CA GLU A 103 -13.58 -8.16 36.43
C GLU A 103 -13.27 -7.12 35.36
N ALA A 104 -14.29 -6.49 34.79
CA ALA A 104 -14.10 -5.44 33.79
C ALA A 104 -13.37 -4.20 34.36
N ILE A 105 -13.73 -3.76 35.57
CA ILE A 105 -13.09 -2.61 36.24
C ILE A 105 -11.61 -2.87 36.51
N LYS A 106 -11.27 -4.07 36.99
CA LYS A 106 -9.86 -4.47 37.24
C LYS A 106 -9.00 -4.40 35.98
N LEU A 107 -9.60 -4.66 34.82
CA LEU A 107 -8.88 -4.70 33.55
C LEU A 107 -8.71 -3.31 32.93
N CYS A 108 -9.62 -2.36 33.19
CA CYS A 108 -9.59 -1.03 32.57
C CYS A 108 -9.12 0.09 33.51
N SER A 109 -8.82 -0.21 34.77
CA SER A 109 -8.48 0.79 35.80
C SER A 109 -7.58 0.21 36.90
N HIS A 110 -7.12 1.06 37.81
CA HIS A 110 -6.38 0.66 39.01
C HIS A 110 -7.28 0.14 40.15
N PHE A 111 -8.61 0.22 40.02
CA PHE A 111 -9.54 -0.19 41.05
C PHE A 111 -9.74 -1.71 41.08
N LYS A 112 -10.02 -2.23 42.27
CA LYS A 112 -10.20 -3.67 42.51
C LYS A 112 -11.60 -4.19 42.18
N GLY A 113 -12.52 -3.32 41.77
CA GLY A 113 -13.91 -3.67 41.45
C GLY A 113 -14.88 -2.55 41.84
N VAL A 114 -16.18 -2.82 41.72
CA VAL A 114 -17.27 -1.86 41.92
C VAL A 114 -17.25 -1.27 43.33
N GLN A 115 -17.12 -2.11 44.35
CA GLN A 115 -17.12 -1.64 45.74
C GLN A 115 -15.90 -0.74 46.02
N ASP A 116 -14.75 -1.07 45.44
CA ASP A 116 -13.52 -0.28 45.60
C ASP A 116 -13.65 1.11 44.96
N VAL A 117 -14.27 1.19 43.77
CA VAL A 117 -14.63 2.48 43.15
C VAL A 117 -15.58 3.27 44.05
N ILE A 118 -16.64 2.63 44.57
CA ILE A 118 -17.62 3.29 45.46
C ILE A 118 -16.93 3.85 46.71
N ASP A 119 -16.07 3.05 47.35
CA ASP A 119 -15.40 3.46 48.59
C ASP A 119 -14.47 4.65 48.36
N HIS A 120 -13.69 4.65 47.28
CA HIS A 120 -12.83 5.79 46.89
C HIS A 120 -13.66 7.02 46.52
N MET A 121 -14.72 6.84 45.74
CA MET A 121 -15.62 7.91 45.31
C MET A 121 -16.30 8.59 46.51
N VAL A 122 -16.76 7.83 47.50
CA VAL A 122 -17.36 8.36 48.73
C VAL A 122 -16.31 9.09 49.59
N ALA A 123 -15.09 8.56 49.67
CA ALA A 123 -13.98 9.21 50.38
C ALA A 123 -13.58 10.55 49.73
N ASP A 124 -13.53 10.61 48.40
CA ASP A 124 -13.22 11.82 47.65
C ASP A 124 -14.34 12.86 47.72
N CYS A 125 -15.60 12.42 47.68
CA CYS A 125 -16.77 13.29 47.93
C CYS A 125 -16.70 13.92 49.31
N LYS A 126 -16.37 13.13 50.34
CA LYS A 126 -16.14 13.66 51.71
C LYS A 126 -14.97 14.64 51.76
N SER A 127 -13.89 14.35 51.03
CA SER A 127 -12.67 15.17 51.02
C SER A 127 -12.85 16.47 50.23
N ALA A 128 -13.73 16.50 49.22
CA ALA A 128 -14.05 17.68 48.44
C ALA A 128 -14.79 18.75 49.26
N GLY A 129 -15.59 18.34 50.26
CA GLY A 129 -16.33 19.23 51.16
C GLY A 129 -17.60 19.85 50.55
N ASP A 130 -17.67 19.97 49.22
CA ASP A 130 -18.84 20.41 48.47
C ASP A 130 -18.99 19.66 47.13
N GLY A 131 -20.22 19.67 46.59
CA GLY A 131 -20.56 18.91 45.39
C GLY A 131 -19.91 19.44 44.10
N ASP A 132 -19.73 20.75 43.96
CA ASP A 132 -19.16 21.34 42.73
C ASP A 132 -17.67 21.02 42.63
N THR A 133 -16.94 21.09 43.75
CA THR A 133 -15.54 20.66 43.84
C THR A 133 -15.41 19.17 43.55
N PHE A 134 -16.29 18.33 44.13
CA PHE A 134 -16.25 16.88 43.89
C PHE A 134 -16.42 16.56 42.40
N LEU A 135 -17.47 17.11 41.77
CA LEU A 135 -17.80 16.88 40.38
C LEU A 135 -16.70 17.33 39.42
N LYS A 136 -16.17 18.55 39.59
CA LYS A 136 -15.14 19.09 38.71
C LYS A 136 -13.81 18.34 38.87
N LYS A 137 -13.36 18.14 40.12
CA LYS A 137 -12.03 17.62 40.40
C LYS A 137 -11.92 16.12 40.17
N TYR A 138 -12.90 15.34 40.66
CA TYR A 138 -12.77 13.89 40.70
C TYR A 138 -13.57 13.16 39.61
N CYS A 139 -14.64 13.77 39.09
CA CYS A 139 -15.46 13.19 38.03
C CYS A 139 -15.26 13.85 36.66
N GLY A 140 -14.57 14.99 36.59
CA GLY A 140 -14.38 15.78 35.37
C GLY A 140 -15.68 16.43 34.86
N ILE A 141 -16.71 16.59 35.69
CA ILE A 141 -18.01 17.14 35.29
C ILE A 141 -18.03 18.65 35.59
N ILE A 142 -18.25 19.48 34.57
CA ILE A 142 -18.25 20.94 34.70
C ILE A 142 -19.64 21.49 34.39
N LEU A 143 -20.50 21.56 35.43
CA LEU A 143 -21.89 21.99 35.28
C LEU A 143 -22.10 23.45 34.82
N GLU A 144 -21.04 24.25 34.79
CA GLU A 144 -21.07 25.68 34.45
C GLU A 144 -20.75 25.96 32.96
N ASN A 145 -20.31 24.95 32.21
CA ASN A 145 -19.96 25.12 30.80
C ASN A 145 -21.10 24.63 29.88
N ASN A 146 -20.88 24.74 28.56
CA ASN A 146 -21.87 24.33 27.56
C ASN A 146 -21.88 22.81 27.29
N ASP A 147 -20.91 22.06 27.83
CA ASP A 147 -20.84 20.61 27.66
C ASP A 147 -21.82 19.93 28.61
N ILE A 148 -22.64 19.02 28.09
CA ILE A 148 -23.64 18.30 28.88
C ILE A 148 -23.05 17.07 29.58
N GLY A 149 -21.74 16.85 29.46
CA GLY A 149 -21.02 15.78 30.14
C GLY A 149 -21.29 14.38 29.58
N ALA A 150 -21.62 14.26 28.31
CA ALA A 150 -21.60 12.96 27.64
C ALA A 150 -20.16 12.41 27.61
N ILE A 151 -19.97 11.09 27.59
CA ILE A 151 -18.61 10.51 27.57
C ILE A 151 -17.84 10.82 26.28
N THR A 152 -18.55 11.12 25.19
CA THR A 152 -17.96 11.60 23.92
C THR A 152 -17.67 13.11 23.92
N GLY A 153 -18.02 13.80 25.02
CA GLY A 153 -17.92 15.25 25.19
C GLY A 153 -16.58 15.73 25.71
N TRP A 154 -16.40 17.04 25.68
CA TRP A 154 -15.16 17.72 26.01
C TRP A 154 -14.75 17.49 27.47
N ASP A 155 -15.72 17.51 28.37
CA ASP A 155 -15.53 17.29 29.81
C ASP A 155 -14.96 15.90 30.15
N ALA A 156 -15.11 14.93 29.25
CA ALA A 156 -14.53 13.59 29.38
C ALA A 156 -13.16 13.43 28.69
N GLY A 157 -12.60 14.51 28.13
CA GLY A 157 -11.38 14.49 27.32
C GLY A 157 -11.64 14.30 25.82
N GLY A 158 -12.89 14.37 25.36
CA GLY A 158 -13.25 14.29 23.94
C GLY A 158 -12.93 15.57 23.16
N LEU A 159 -12.86 15.46 21.84
CA LEU A 159 -12.44 16.57 20.96
C LEU A 159 -13.52 17.63 20.68
N LYS A 160 -14.75 17.43 21.15
CA LYS A 160 -15.90 18.28 20.82
C LYS A 160 -16.73 18.59 22.04
N VAL A 161 -17.16 19.85 22.16
CA VAL A 161 -18.19 20.25 23.13
C VAL A 161 -19.54 19.67 22.69
N LYS A 162 -20.10 18.79 23.51
CA LYS A 162 -21.42 18.19 23.30
C LYS A 162 -22.44 18.98 24.10
N THR A 163 -23.34 19.67 23.41
CA THR A 163 -24.43 20.49 23.95
C THR A 163 -25.76 19.75 23.76
N THR A 164 -26.84 20.25 24.39
CA THR A 164 -28.20 19.73 24.14
C THR A 164 -28.62 19.81 22.68
N ARG A 165 -27.97 20.65 21.86
CA ARG A 165 -28.33 20.86 20.45
C ARG A 165 -27.49 20.09 19.44
N ASN A 166 -26.33 19.56 19.80
CA ASN A 166 -25.38 18.97 18.84
C ASN A 166 -24.89 17.56 19.23
N ILE A 167 -25.45 16.96 20.28
CA ILE A 167 -25.07 15.61 20.69
C ILE A 167 -25.32 14.57 19.59
N LEU A 168 -26.36 14.76 18.78
CA LEU A 168 -26.62 14.00 17.56
C LEU A 168 -26.53 14.89 16.31
N PRO A 169 -26.07 14.35 15.17
CA PRO A 169 -25.98 15.09 13.91
C PRO A 169 -27.39 15.37 13.36
N LYS A 170 -27.84 16.63 13.44
CA LYS A 170 -29.15 17.04 12.94
C LYS A 170 -29.17 17.14 11.42
N LYS A 171 -30.11 16.46 10.77
CA LYS A 171 -30.46 16.67 9.35
C LYS A 171 -31.88 17.22 9.26
N THR A 172 -32.03 18.38 8.64
CA THR A 172 -33.32 19.05 8.43
C THR A 172 -33.50 19.40 6.95
N PRO A 173 -34.70 19.26 6.36
CA PRO A 173 -35.93 18.74 6.99
C PRO A 173 -35.87 17.24 7.31
N LEU A 174 -36.80 16.74 8.14
CA LEU A 174 -36.96 15.30 8.34
C LEU A 174 -37.44 14.65 7.04
N GLU A 175 -37.03 13.41 6.80
CA GLU A 175 -37.63 12.57 5.76
C GLU A 175 -39.03 12.19 6.22
N HIS A 176 -40.01 12.43 5.34
CA HIS A 176 -41.41 12.12 5.57
C HIS A 176 -41.79 10.88 4.77
N LEU A 177 -42.53 9.96 5.38
CA LEU A 177 -43.14 8.85 4.65
C LEU A 177 -44.52 9.25 4.13
N ASP A 178 -44.74 9.05 2.83
CA ASP A 178 -46.06 9.25 2.21
C ASP A 178 -47.10 8.23 2.72
N ASP A 179 -46.64 7.08 3.21
CA ASP A 179 -47.45 6.01 3.78
C ASP A 179 -46.84 5.45 5.07
N TYR A 180 -47.54 5.62 6.19
CA TYR A 180 -47.14 5.14 7.52
C TYR A 180 -47.49 3.66 7.77
N THR A 181 -47.80 2.88 6.73
CA THR A 181 -47.99 1.41 6.84
C THR A 181 -46.68 0.64 6.98
N GLN A 182 -45.53 1.27 6.70
CA GLN A 182 -44.20 0.66 6.88
C GLN A 182 -43.95 0.33 8.36
N ALA A 183 -43.95 -0.97 8.71
CA ALA A 183 -43.85 -1.42 10.09
C ALA A 183 -42.43 -1.72 10.57
N SER A 184 -41.41 -1.66 9.70
CA SER A 184 -40.03 -2.02 10.03
C SER A 184 -38.98 -1.37 9.12
N PHE A 185 -37.83 -1.02 9.67
CA PHE A 185 -36.64 -0.56 8.95
C PHE A 185 -35.34 -0.90 9.70
N VAL A 186 -34.22 -1.01 8.98
CA VAL A 186 -32.92 -1.42 9.56
C VAL A 186 -31.98 -0.21 9.69
N ARG A 187 -31.30 -0.09 10.83
CA ARG A 187 -30.20 0.87 11.11
C ARG A 187 -29.11 0.18 11.91
N ASN A 188 -27.83 0.34 11.55
CA ASN A 188 -26.68 -0.35 12.17
C ASN A 188 -26.92 -1.85 12.42
N ASN A 189 -27.43 -2.58 11.42
CA ASN A 189 -27.77 -4.01 11.53
C ASN A 189 -28.85 -4.36 12.58
N VAL A 190 -29.49 -3.36 13.20
CA VAL A 190 -30.63 -3.52 14.11
C VAL A 190 -31.92 -3.29 13.34
N THR A 191 -32.84 -4.26 13.43
CA THR A 191 -34.20 -4.13 12.91
C THR A 191 -35.04 -3.31 13.88
N ILE A 192 -35.59 -2.19 13.42
CA ILE A 192 -36.49 -1.34 14.20
C ILE A 192 -37.91 -1.57 13.68
N ASN A 193 -38.74 -2.17 14.52
CA ASN A 193 -40.14 -2.44 14.22
C ASN A 193 -41.00 -1.38 14.92
N ILE A 194 -41.90 -0.71 14.18
CA ILE A 194 -42.88 0.20 14.76
C ILE A 194 -44.25 -0.48 14.73
N SER A 195 -44.80 -0.78 15.91
CA SER A 195 -46.05 -1.56 16.04
C SER A 195 -47.32 -0.72 15.87
N SER A 196 -47.20 0.61 15.87
CA SER A 196 -48.29 1.57 15.70
C SER A 196 -48.17 2.20 14.31
N THR A 197 -48.97 1.76 13.34
CA THR A 197 -48.85 2.15 11.92
C THR A 197 -50.18 2.66 11.32
N GLY A 198 -50.10 3.31 10.16
CA GLY A 198 -51.26 3.78 9.39
C GLY A 198 -52.11 4.83 10.11
N ASP A 199 -53.42 4.79 9.90
CA ASP A 199 -54.39 5.78 10.40
C ASP A 199 -54.55 5.78 11.94
N SER A 200 -53.96 4.80 12.63
CA SER A 200 -53.96 4.71 14.09
C SER A 200 -52.99 5.71 14.77
N LEU A 201 -52.07 6.31 14.00
CA LEU A 201 -51.11 7.30 14.49
C LEU A 201 -51.69 8.73 14.47
N THR A 202 -51.58 9.42 15.61
CA THR A 202 -51.84 10.87 15.70
C THR A 202 -50.78 11.68 14.94
N ALA A 203 -51.02 12.99 14.73
CA ALA A 203 -50.06 13.88 14.08
C ALA A 203 -48.68 13.91 14.79
N ASP A 204 -48.67 13.89 16.12
CA ASP A 204 -47.44 13.83 16.92
C ASP A 204 -46.74 12.47 16.81
N GLY A 205 -47.52 11.39 16.76
CA GLY A 205 -47.00 10.04 16.50
C GLY A 205 -46.29 9.95 15.15
N LYS A 206 -46.85 10.58 14.11
CA LYS A 206 -46.26 10.65 12.76
C LYS A 206 -44.94 11.44 12.74
N LYS A 207 -44.84 12.56 13.47
CA LYS A 207 -43.57 13.32 13.59
C LYS A 207 -42.44 12.51 14.22
N ILE A 208 -42.73 11.74 15.26
CA ILE A 208 -41.74 10.88 15.92
C ILE A 208 -41.35 9.72 15.02
N PHE A 209 -42.32 9.15 14.30
CA PHE A 209 -42.05 8.14 13.28
C PHE A 209 -41.06 8.68 12.25
N ASP A 210 -41.34 9.84 11.65
CA ASP A 210 -40.46 10.48 10.65
C ASP A 210 -39.06 10.74 11.21
N GLY A 211 -38.95 11.19 12.46
CA GLY A 211 -37.67 11.39 13.15
C GLY A 211 -36.86 10.09 13.29
N LEU A 212 -37.49 9.02 13.78
CA LEU A 212 -36.90 7.69 13.91
C LEU A 212 -36.50 7.09 12.56
N TYR A 213 -37.37 7.21 11.56
CA TYR A 213 -37.13 6.75 10.19
C TYR A 213 -35.98 7.52 9.53
N SER A 214 -35.88 8.83 9.78
CA SER A 214 -34.82 9.69 9.24
C SER A 214 -33.47 9.39 9.91
N TRP A 215 -33.02 10.29 10.79
CA TRP A 215 -31.67 10.26 11.35
C TRP A 215 -31.65 9.98 12.86
N TRP A 216 -32.79 10.01 13.58
CA TRP A 216 -32.77 9.87 15.04
C TRP A 216 -32.28 8.49 15.46
N ALA A 217 -32.89 7.42 14.94
CA ALA A 217 -32.49 6.07 15.31
C ALA A 217 -31.04 5.78 14.90
N GLN A 218 -30.68 6.15 13.67
CA GLN A 218 -29.33 6.00 13.13
C GLN A 218 -28.28 6.78 13.94
N GLY A 219 -28.57 8.04 14.25
CA GLY A 219 -27.67 8.91 15.01
C GLY A 219 -27.49 8.41 16.45
N VAL A 220 -28.55 7.95 17.09
CA VAL A 220 -28.50 7.39 18.44
C VAL A 220 -27.68 6.10 18.48
N LEU A 221 -27.90 5.17 17.54
CA LEU A 221 -27.10 3.94 17.47
C LEU A 221 -25.62 4.26 17.24
N ASN A 222 -25.31 5.19 16.34
CA ASN A 222 -23.92 5.67 16.14
C ASN A 222 -23.33 6.28 17.42
N LEU A 223 -24.10 7.04 18.18
CA LEU A 223 -23.64 7.63 19.43
C LEU A 223 -23.35 6.56 20.50
N ILE A 224 -24.14 5.48 20.55
CA ILE A 224 -23.91 4.34 21.46
C ILE A 224 -22.64 3.60 21.04
N GLU A 225 -22.46 3.29 19.75
CA GLU A 225 -21.24 2.68 19.22
C GLU A 225 -20.01 3.56 19.49
N GLU A 226 -20.11 4.87 19.27
CA GLU A 226 -19.06 5.85 19.56
C GLU A 226 -18.73 5.87 21.07
N SER A 227 -19.74 5.87 21.93
CA SER A 227 -19.59 5.97 23.39
C SER A 227 -18.92 4.73 24.00
N TYR A 228 -19.26 3.53 23.49
CA TYR A 228 -18.88 2.27 24.12
C TYR A 228 -17.95 1.38 23.30
N GLY A 229 -17.69 1.70 22.03
CA GLY A 229 -16.82 0.89 21.17
C GLY A 229 -17.41 -0.49 20.87
N VAL A 230 -18.74 -0.56 20.76
CA VAL A 230 -19.50 -1.77 20.42
C VAL A 230 -20.00 -1.70 18.97
N GLU A 231 -20.30 -2.84 18.37
CA GLU A 231 -20.94 -2.94 17.05
C GLU A 231 -22.19 -3.80 17.15
N PHE A 232 -23.32 -3.27 16.67
CA PHE A 232 -24.57 -4.03 16.63
C PHE A 232 -24.52 -5.10 15.53
N GLN A 233 -24.93 -6.32 15.89
CA GLN A 233 -24.93 -7.48 14.99
C GLN A 233 -26.29 -7.67 14.30
N ALA A 234 -26.29 -8.34 13.14
CA ALA A 234 -27.51 -8.69 12.42
C ALA A 234 -28.40 -9.64 13.24
N GLY A 235 -29.71 -9.36 13.26
CA GLY A 235 -30.71 -10.15 14.01
C GLY A 235 -31.07 -9.59 15.39
N ASN A 236 -30.54 -8.42 15.77
CA ASN A 236 -31.04 -7.66 16.91
C ASN A 236 -32.31 -6.88 16.52
N GLU A 237 -33.34 -6.92 17.36
CA GLU A 237 -34.63 -6.25 17.09
C GLU A 237 -35.04 -5.26 18.19
N ILE A 238 -35.52 -4.09 17.79
CA ILE A 238 -36.11 -3.06 18.65
C ILE A 238 -37.56 -2.83 18.22
N ASN A 239 -38.51 -3.18 19.08
CA ASN A 239 -39.93 -2.98 18.86
C ASN A 239 -40.39 -1.68 19.54
N ILE A 240 -41.05 -0.78 18.81
CA ILE A 240 -41.48 0.53 19.28
C ILE A 240 -42.99 0.67 19.09
N ALA A 241 -43.71 0.80 20.19
CA ALA A 241 -45.12 1.18 20.23
C ALA A 241 -45.25 2.68 20.51
N LEU A 242 -45.97 3.40 19.65
CA LEU A 242 -46.27 4.82 19.83
C LEU A 242 -47.66 4.94 20.46
N THR A 243 -47.75 5.42 21.70
CA THR A 243 -49.02 5.46 22.45
C THR A 243 -49.45 6.88 22.87
N PRO A 244 -50.74 7.24 22.77
CA PRO A 244 -51.24 8.58 23.14
C PRO A 244 -51.63 8.76 24.62
N ASN A 245 -51.41 7.80 25.52
CA ASN A 245 -52.05 7.81 26.86
C ASN A 245 -51.18 8.45 27.97
N ALA A 246 -51.80 9.20 28.89
CA ALA A 246 -51.19 10.13 29.85
C ALA A 246 -50.47 9.50 31.08
N SER A 247 -50.07 8.23 31.05
CA SER A 247 -49.48 7.55 32.23
C SER A 247 -48.17 6.84 31.87
N TYR A 248 -47.06 7.54 32.13
CA TYR A 248 -45.67 7.05 32.23
C TYR A 248 -45.05 6.35 31.00
N TRP A 249 -43.75 6.57 30.77
CA TRP A 249 -42.96 5.77 29.83
C TRP A 249 -42.76 4.37 30.42
N ALA A 250 -43.02 3.34 29.62
CA ALA A 250 -42.82 1.96 30.04
C ALA A 250 -41.96 1.23 29.00
N HIS A 251 -40.80 0.72 29.42
CA HIS A 251 -40.00 -0.22 28.66
C HIS A 251 -40.12 -1.61 29.30
N THR A 252 -40.25 -2.65 28.46
CA THR A 252 -40.10 -4.05 28.87
C THR A 252 -39.01 -4.67 28.02
N SER A 253 -37.90 -5.06 28.65
CA SER A 253 -36.74 -5.67 27.98
C SER A 253 -36.74 -7.21 28.15
N GLY A 254 -36.73 -7.95 27.04
CA GLY A 254 -36.35 -9.36 26.99
C GLY A 254 -34.94 -9.55 26.39
N ASN A 255 -34.39 -10.77 26.46
CA ASN A 255 -33.01 -11.08 26.01
C ASN A 255 -32.80 -11.03 24.48
N LYS A 256 -33.86 -10.89 23.67
CA LYS A 256 -33.78 -10.90 22.18
C LYS A 256 -34.75 -9.92 21.50
N ASP A 257 -35.85 -9.60 22.17
CA ASP A 257 -36.83 -8.60 21.72
C ASP A 257 -37.01 -7.55 22.83
N VAL A 258 -36.98 -6.27 22.47
CA VAL A 258 -37.23 -5.18 23.41
C VAL A 258 -38.39 -4.32 22.90
N THR A 259 -39.40 -4.12 23.75
CA THR A 259 -40.58 -3.31 23.42
C THR A 259 -40.54 -1.99 24.17
N ILE A 260 -40.56 -0.88 23.43
CA ILE A 260 -40.64 0.49 23.94
C ILE A 260 -42.07 0.99 23.78
N SER A 261 -42.69 1.52 24.84
CA SER A 261 -43.90 2.34 24.69
C SER A 261 -43.53 3.82 24.81
N LEU A 262 -43.43 4.52 23.69
CA LEU A 262 -43.19 5.96 23.65
C LEU A 262 -44.51 6.71 23.84
N ASN A 263 -44.60 7.48 24.93
CA ASN A 263 -45.70 8.40 25.15
C ASN A 263 -45.34 9.77 24.56
N TYR A 264 -46.00 10.12 23.47
CA TYR A 264 -45.70 11.32 22.70
C TYR A 264 -46.48 12.56 23.13
N THR A 265 -47.39 12.45 24.10
CA THR A 265 -48.15 13.60 24.64
C THR A 265 -47.30 14.59 25.48
N HIS A 266 -46.04 14.25 25.73
CA HIS A 266 -45.06 15.08 26.45
C HIS A 266 -44.28 16.05 25.55
N PHE A 267 -44.43 15.97 24.22
CA PHE A 267 -43.71 16.80 23.25
C PHE A 267 -44.71 17.71 22.54
N LYS A 268 -44.75 18.99 22.92
CA LYS A 268 -45.87 19.88 22.54
C LYS A 268 -45.50 20.95 21.51
N ASN A 269 -44.21 21.24 21.32
CA ASN A 269 -43.74 22.30 20.41
C ASN A 269 -42.60 21.83 19.49
N ASP A 270 -42.44 22.45 18.31
CA ASP A 270 -41.38 22.09 17.34
C ASP A 270 -39.94 22.21 17.92
N GLU A 271 -39.73 23.04 18.95
CA GLU A 271 -38.46 23.09 19.70
C GLU A 271 -38.19 21.82 20.52
N ASP A 272 -39.22 21.11 20.98
CA ASP A 272 -39.10 19.82 21.67
C ASP A 272 -38.70 18.71 20.69
N TYR A 273 -39.22 18.80 19.46
CA TYR A 273 -38.90 17.91 18.34
C TYR A 273 -37.54 18.22 17.69
N GLN A 274 -37.01 19.44 17.83
CA GLN A 274 -35.79 19.88 17.15
C GLN A 274 -34.63 20.30 18.06
N GLY A 275 -34.73 20.26 19.39
CA GLY A 275 -33.57 20.62 20.20
C GLY A 275 -33.58 20.54 21.71
N ASN A 276 -34.61 20.01 22.40
CA ASN A 276 -34.60 20.04 23.87
C ASN A 276 -35.17 18.81 24.61
N GLY A 277 -35.39 17.64 23.98
CA GLY A 277 -35.74 16.48 24.81
C GLY A 277 -35.95 15.13 24.13
N VAL A 278 -36.51 15.06 22.93
CA VAL A 278 -36.90 13.77 22.33
C VAL A 278 -35.69 12.92 21.97
N ASP A 279 -34.71 13.50 21.29
CA ASP A 279 -33.52 12.82 20.78
C ASP A 279 -32.60 12.28 21.88
N ARG A 280 -32.41 13.05 22.96
CA ARG A 280 -31.68 12.64 24.16
C ARG A 280 -32.43 11.60 24.98
N THR A 281 -33.75 11.73 25.08
CA THR A 281 -34.59 10.70 25.69
C THR A 281 -34.47 9.39 24.92
N ILE A 282 -34.56 9.44 23.59
CA ILE A 282 -34.37 8.25 22.73
C ILE A 282 -32.95 7.70 22.93
N ALA A 283 -31.92 8.54 23.04
CA ALA A 283 -30.55 8.09 23.33
C ALA A 283 -30.41 7.38 24.69
N HIS A 284 -31.06 7.90 25.74
CA HIS A 284 -31.13 7.26 27.06
C HIS A 284 -31.79 5.88 26.95
N GLU A 285 -33.00 5.83 26.39
CA GLU A 285 -33.77 4.59 26.29
C GLU A 285 -33.10 3.56 25.37
N PHE A 286 -32.56 3.96 24.21
CA PHE A 286 -31.82 3.05 23.32
C PHE A 286 -30.56 2.49 23.99
N THR A 287 -29.94 3.22 24.91
CA THR A 287 -28.80 2.70 25.66
C THR A 287 -29.23 1.54 26.57
N HIS A 288 -30.38 1.63 27.25
CA HIS A 288 -30.91 0.51 28.03
C HIS A 288 -31.21 -0.74 27.19
N ILE A 289 -31.61 -0.53 25.94
CA ILE A 289 -31.88 -1.60 24.99
C ILE A 289 -30.57 -2.27 24.57
N ALA A 290 -29.55 -1.49 24.24
CA ALA A 290 -28.20 -2.00 23.97
C ALA A 290 -27.61 -2.72 25.19
N GLN A 291 -27.84 -2.21 26.41
CA GLN A 291 -27.44 -2.88 27.65
C GLN A 291 -28.13 -4.25 27.83
N ALA A 292 -29.39 -4.39 27.46
CA ALA A 292 -30.09 -5.68 27.55
C ALA A 292 -29.50 -6.72 26.57
N LEU A 293 -29.04 -6.27 25.40
CA LEU A 293 -28.41 -7.12 24.39
C LEU A 293 -26.99 -7.56 24.78
N PHE A 294 -26.24 -6.74 25.53
CA PHE A 294 -24.80 -6.98 25.77
C PHE A 294 -24.33 -7.01 27.24
N MET A 295 -25.12 -6.52 28.21
CA MET A 295 -24.64 -6.19 29.57
C MET A 295 -25.40 -6.82 30.76
N GLY A 296 -26.52 -7.52 30.56
CA GLY A 296 -27.16 -8.37 31.60
C GLY A 296 -27.73 -7.64 32.84
N SER A 297 -28.01 -8.38 33.92
CA SER A 297 -28.68 -7.87 35.13
C SER A 297 -27.75 -7.06 36.06
N LEU A 298 -27.74 -5.73 35.90
CA LEU A 298 -27.06 -4.82 36.82
C LEU A 298 -27.99 -4.15 37.84
N PRO A 299 -27.46 -3.70 38.99
CA PRO A 299 -28.18 -2.78 39.88
C PRO A 299 -28.66 -1.55 39.12
N GLN A 300 -29.78 -0.98 39.57
CA GLN A 300 -30.47 0.06 38.82
C GLN A 300 -29.60 1.30 38.57
N PHE A 301 -28.86 1.76 39.58
CA PHE A 301 -27.99 2.93 39.42
C PHE A 301 -26.95 2.75 38.30
N LEU A 302 -26.37 1.55 38.14
CA LEU A 302 -25.40 1.27 37.08
C LEU A 302 -26.04 1.21 35.69
N LYS A 303 -27.29 0.77 35.56
CA LYS A 303 -28.01 0.77 34.28
C LYS A 303 -28.34 2.20 33.84
N GLU A 304 -28.98 2.94 34.74
CA GLU A 304 -29.40 4.32 34.52
C GLU A 304 -28.22 5.26 34.32
N GLY A 305 -27.16 5.05 35.09
CA GLY A 305 -25.93 5.83 35.00
C GLY A 305 -25.22 5.68 33.66
N LEU A 306 -25.20 4.47 33.11
CA LEU A 306 -24.61 4.22 31.80
C LEU A 306 -25.50 4.81 30.68
N ALA A 307 -26.83 4.76 30.81
CA ALA A 307 -27.71 5.45 29.86
C ALA A 307 -27.51 6.99 29.84
N ASP A 308 -27.40 7.60 31.02
CA ASP A 308 -27.07 9.03 31.16
C ASP A 308 -25.64 9.37 30.68
N LEU A 309 -24.73 8.40 30.65
CA LEU A 309 -23.36 8.59 30.17
C LEU A 309 -23.30 8.80 28.65
N THR A 310 -24.18 8.12 27.90
CA THR A 310 -24.33 8.28 26.44
C THR A 310 -24.83 9.68 26.09
N CYS A 311 -25.88 10.14 26.75
CA CYS A 311 -26.64 11.34 26.37
C CYS A 311 -26.31 12.59 27.21
N GLY A 312 -25.43 12.45 28.22
CA GLY A 312 -25.06 13.49 29.17
C GLY A 312 -26.20 13.87 30.13
N ILE A 313 -25.89 14.71 31.12
CA ILE A 313 -26.85 15.21 32.10
C ILE A 313 -27.72 16.30 31.49
N ASP A 314 -29.03 16.26 31.73
CA ASP A 314 -29.95 17.34 31.35
C ASP A 314 -29.93 18.51 32.34
N LEU A 315 -30.23 19.74 31.90
CA LEU A 315 -30.33 20.94 32.74
C LEU A 315 -31.31 20.75 33.91
N ARG A 316 -32.31 19.86 33.77
CA ARG A 316 -33.26 19.46 34.84
C ARG A 316 -32.64 18.54 35.91
N LYS A 317 -31.53 17.88 35.62
CA LYS A 317 -30.80 16.96 36.52
C LYS A 317 -29.61 17.61 37.23
N THR A 318 -29.19 18.82 36.84
CA THR A 318 -28.11 19.60 37.48
C THR A 318 -28.33 19.78 38.99
N THR A 319 -29.55 20.08 39.43
CA THR A 319 -29.88 20.21 40.86
C THR A 319 -29.79 18.86 41.59
N VAL A 320 -30.23 17.78 40.94
CA VAL A 320 -30.21 16.42 41.53
C VAL A 320 -28.77 15.95 41.72
N ILE A 321 -27.92 16.10 40.70
CA ILE A 321 -26.51 15.67 40.81
C ILE A 321 -25.74 16.49 41.85
N LYS A 322 -25.97 17.81 41.94
CA LYS A 322 -25.39 18.65 42.99
C LYS A 322 -25.83 18.21 44.39
N ASN A 323 -27.11 17.89 44.57
CA ASN A 323 -27.64 17.42 45.85
C ASN A 323 -27.07 16.06 46.27
N VAL A 324 -26.92 15.12 45.34
CA VAL A 324 -26.32 13.81 45.62
C VAL A 324 -24.82 13.94 45.89
N ALA A 325 -24.10 14.76 45.11
CA ALA A 325 -22.67 15.03 45.26
C ALA A 325 -22.32 15.85 46.51
N GLY A 326 -23.25 16.65 47.03
CA GLY A 326 -23.02 17.55 48.16
C GLY A 326 -22.93 16.88 49.53
N ASN A 327 -23.20 15.57 49.64
CA ASN A 327 -23.11 14.84 50.89
C ASN A 327 -22.68 13.37 50.65
N ALA A 328 -21.56 12.97 51.24
CA ALA A 328 -20.99 11.63 51.04
C ALA A 328 -21.88 10.48 51.56
N ASP A 329 -22.66 10.69 52.62
CA ASP A 329 -23.62 9.68 53.13
C ASP A 329 -24.83 9.54 52.19
N THR A 330 -25.29 10.66 51.62
CA THR A 330 -26.32 10.68 50.56
C THR A 330 -25.81 9.96 49.31
N LEU A 331 -24.59 10.25 48.86
CA LEU A 331 -23.97 9.57 47.72
C LEU A 331 -23.85 8.05 47.97
N LYS A 332 -23.32 7.66 49.14
CA LYS A 332 -23.18 6.26 49.55
C LYS A 332 -24.52 5.53 49.57
N LYS A 333 -25.59 6.17 50.06
CA LYS A 333 -26.95 5.61 50.06
C LYS A 333 -27.44 5.24 48.66
N TYR A 334 -27.12 6.05 47.64
CA TYR A 334 -27.57 5.81 46.26
C TYR A 334 -26.60 4.95 45.42
N LEU A 335 -25.41 4.65 45.95
CA LEU A 335 -24.46 3.67 45.39
C LEU A 335 -24.57 2.29 46.05
N ASP A 336 -25.53 2.09 46.96
CA ASP A 336 -25.74 0.82 47.67
C ASP A 336 -26.15 -0.31 46.71
N LEU A 337 -25.28 -1.32 46.58
CA LEU A 337 -25.48 -2.48 45.71
C LEU A 337 -26.71 -3.32 46.08
N GLY A 338 -27.21 -3.22 47.31
CA GLY A 338 -28.34 -3.99 47.82
C GLY A 338 -29.71 -3.29 47.72
N LYS A 339 -29.79 -2.05 47.22
CA LYS A 339 -31.04 -1.28 47.14
C LYS A 339 -31.44 -0.94 45.70
N GLY A 340 -32.73 -1.13 45.41
CA GLY A 340 -33.36 -0.75 44.15
C GLY A 340 -34.51 0.22 44.40
N GLY A 341 -34.61 1.27 43.59
CA GLY A 341 -35.75 2.17 43.58
C GLY A 341 -36.04 2.58 42.15
N THR A 342 -37.04 1.95 41.55
CA THR A 342 -37.49 2.26 40.18
C THR A 342 -38.00 3.70 40.10
N GLY A 343 -37.50 4.47 39.14
CA GLY A 343 -37.97 5.84 38.87
C GLY A 343 -37.47 6.92 39.84
N ASN A 344 -36.45 6.66 40.66
CA ASN A 344 -35.89 7.68 41.55
C ASN A 344 -34.62 8.31 40.95
N PRO A 345 -34.65 9.60 40.54
CA PRO A 345 -33.59 10.27 39.78
C PRO A 345 -32.23 10.35 40.51
N ASN A 346 -32.21 10.14 41.83
CA ASN A 346 -30.97 10.14 42.59
C ASN A 346 -30.08 8.92 42.28
N TYR A 347 -30.66 7.75 41.95
CA TYR A 347 -29.87 6.58 41.52
C TYR A 347 -29.23 6.79 40.14
N TYR A 348 -29.89 7.57 39.27
CA TYR A 348 -29.43 7.88 37.92
C TYR A 348 -28.19 8.79 38.01
N ALA A 349 -28.32 9.86 38.81
CA ALA A 349 -27.21 10.77 39.10
C ALA A 349 -26.03 10.04 39.76
N ALA A 350 -26.28 9.17 40.74
CA ALA A 350 -25.23 8.41 41.41
C ALA A 350 -24.47 7.49 40.45
N GLY A 351 -25.17 6.75 39.59
CA GLY A 351 -24.53 5.88 38.60
C GLY A 351 -23.79 6.61 37.50
N TYR A 352 -24.32 7.74 37.02
CA TYR A 352 -23.62 8.57 36.05
C TYR A 352 -22.29 9.07 36.65
N MET A 353 -22.34 9.57 37.90
CA MET A 353 -21.14 9.99 38.60
C MET A 353 -20.16 8.83 38.82
N PHE A 354 -20.65 7.62 39.10
CA PHE A 354 -19.79 6.44 39.24
C PHE A 354 -18.95 6.20 37.98
N TYR A 355 -19.55 6.19 36.79
CA TYR A 355 -18.79 5.98 35.54
C TYR A 355 -17.89 7.15 35.19
N ARG A 356 -18.33 8.39 35.43
CA ARG A 356 -17.49 9.58 35.22
C ARG A 356 -16.29 9.62 36.17
N TYR A 357 -16.49 9.24 37.43
CA TYR A 357 -15.43 9.11 38.42
C TYR A 357 -14.44 8.01 38.02
N LEU A 358 -14.94 6.80 37.71
CA LEU A 358 -14.10 5.70 37.22
C LEU A 358 -13.28 6.12 36.00
N ALA A 359 -13.93 6.71 34.99
CA ALA A 359 -13.30 7.18 33.77
C ALA A 359 -12.21 8.22 34.04
N LYS A 360 -12.52 9.23 34.87
CA LYS A 360 -11.58 10.30 35.20
C LYS A 360 -10.38 9.80 36.00
N GLN A 361 -10.62 9.03 37.07
CA GLN A 361 -9.55 8.55 37.94
C GLN A 361 -8.65 7.52 37.25
N ALA A 362 -9.21 6.67 36.37
CA ALA A 362 -8.42 5.74 35.58
C ALA A 362 -7.60 6.46 34.50
N ALA A 363 -8.19 7.44 33.81
CA ALA A 363 -7.49 8.29 32.83
C ALA A 363 -6.35 9.10 33.47
N ASP A 364 -6.61 9.72 34.63
CA ASP A 364 -5.61 10.49 35.36
C ASP A 364 -4.48 9.61 35.89
N ALA A 365 -4.78 8.40 36.37
CA ALA A 365 -3.75 7.46 36.82
C ALA A 365 -2.82 7.05 35.66
N TYR A 366 -3.36 6.94 34.44
CA TYR A 366 -2.57 6.69 33.23
C TYR A 366 -1.62 7.87 32.94
N ASP A 367 -2.12 9.11 33.01
CA ASP A 367 -1.34 10.34 32.70
C ASP A 367 -0.38 10.78 33.84
N SER A 368 -0.68 10.41 35.09
CA SER A 368 0.10 10.77 36.29
C SER A 368 1.08 9.69 36.74
N SER A 369 1.09 8.51 36.10
CA SER A 369 2.08 7.49 36.38
C SER A 369 3.45 7.94 35.85
N SER A 370 4.29 8.43 36.77
CA SER A 370 5.74 8.57 36.56
C SER A 370 6.48 7.21 36.44
N ASP A 371 5.75 6.15 36.09
CA ASP A 371 6.21 4.76 35.97
C ASP A 371 6.17 4.22 34.53
N TYR A 372 5.67 4.98 33.54
CA TYR A 372 5.93 4.71 32.11
C TYR A 372 7.16 5.50 31.63
N ALA A 373 8.28 5.27 32.33
CA ALA A 373 9.58 5.49 31.72
C ALA A 373 9.69 4.63 30.46
N TRP A 374 10.43 5.13 29.48
CA TRP A 374 10.84 4.43 28.28
C TRP A 374 11.61 3.13 28.61
N THR A 375 10.91 2.06 29.00
CA THR A 375 11.55 0.78 29.29
C THR A 375 11.55 -0.10 28.06
N ALA A 376 12.71 -0.68 27.79
CA ALA A 376 12.91 -1.65 26.74
C ALA A 376 12.49 -3.06 27.19
N ASN A 377 12.21 -3.96 26.23
CA ASN A 377 12.07 -5.42 26.43
C ASN A 377 10.73 -5.92 27.04
N HIS A 378 9.59 -5.51 26.51
CA HIS A 378 8.29 -6.10 26.91
C HIS A 378 7.92 -7.29 26.02
N LEU A 379 7.36 -8.36 26.61
CA LEU A 379 6.63 -9.41 25.89
C LEU A 379 5.14 -9.17 26.13
N ILE A 380 4.41 -8.86 25.06
CA ILE A 380 2.96 -8.65 25.08
C ILE A 380 2.34 -9.84 24.34
N SER A 381 1.46 -10.58 25.01
CA SER A 381 0.78 -11.75 24.44
C SER A 381 -0.73 -11.54 24.47
N GLY A 382 -1.37 -11.69 23.31
CA GLY A 382 -2.81 -11.78 23.16
C GLY A 382 -3.31 -13.22 23.35
N THR A 383 -4.51 -13.47 22.87
CA THR A 383 -5.29 -14.67 23.10
C THR A 383 -5.65 -15.35 21.79
N SER A 384 -6.58 -16.31 21.79
CA SER A 384 -7.12 -16.90 20.57
C SER A 384 -8.38 -16.16 20.05
N LYS A 385 -8.58 -14.91 20.45
CA LYS A 385 -9.72 -14.06 20.10
C LYS A 385 -9.18 -12.68 19.71
N ALA A 386 -10.01 -11.91 19.00
CA ALA A 386 -9.71 -10.52 18.65
C ALA A 386 -9.26 -9.66 19.87
N ASP A 387 -8.03 -9.17 19.78
CA ASP A 387 -7.33 -8.39 20.77
C ASP A 387 -6.97 -6.99 20.27
N PHE A 388 -6.75 -6.07 21.21
CA PHE A 388 -6.23 -4.73 20.88
C PHE A 388 -4.96 -4.53 21.68
N LEU A 389 -3.83 -4.51 21.00
CA LEU A 389 -2.52 -4.51 21.63
C LEU A 389 -1.79 -3.23 21.28
N THR A 390 -1.27 -2.55 22.29
CA THR A 390 -0.45 -1.37 22.10
C THR A 390 0.91 -1.56 22.75
N SER A 391 1.94 -1.11 22.05
CA SER A 391 3.30 -1.05 22.61
C SER A 391 3.86 0.34 22.39
N SER A 392 4.44 0.91 23.44
CA SER A 392 5.31 2.08 23.37
C SER A 392 6.65 1.72 24.02
N GLY A 393 7.78 1.91 23.32
CA GLY A 393 9.11 1.58 23.86
C GLY A 393 10.08 1.02 22.82
N THR A 394 11.21 0.45 23.27
CA THR A 394 12.19 -0.20 22.38
C THR A 394 12.34 -1.70 22.66
N ASN A 395 12.73 -2.51 21.67
CA ASN A 395 13.00 -3.95 21.85
C ASN A 395 11.84 -4.82 22.39
N SER A 396 10.59 -4.40 22.18
CA SER A 396 9.41 -5.17 22.61
C SER A 396 9.04 -6.25 21.60
N THR A 397 8.43 -7.34 22.06
CA THR A 397 7.83 -8.39 21.23
C THR A 397 6.34 -8.47 21.52
N ILE A 398 5.52 -8.43 20.48
CA ILE A 398 4.06 -8.56 20.55
C ILE A 398 3.68 -9.84 19.81
N MET A 399 2.95 -10.72 20.47
CA MET A 399 2.37 -11.95 19.92
C MET A 399 0.85 -11.81 20.04
N ALA A 400 0.15 -11.59 18.93
CA ALA A 400 -1.28 -11.28 18.95
C ALA A 400 -2.13 -12.54 19.24
N GLY A 401 -1.70 -13.67 18.71
CA GLY A 401 -2.37 -14.95 18.88
C GLY A 401 -3.36 -15.22 17.75
N ALA A 402 -4.37 -16.06 17.97
CA ALA A 402 -5.39 -16.25 16.95
C ALA A 402 -6.52 -15.21 17.12
N GLY A 403 -7.29 -14.90 16.07
CA GLY A 403 -8.32 -13.87 16.09
C GLY A 403 -7.99 -12.70 15.17
N ASN A 404 -8.97 -11.81 14.94
CA ASN A 404 -8.74 -10.61 14.14
C ASN A 404 -8.27 -9.48 15.07
N ASP A 405 -6.98 -9.25 15.13
CA ASP A 405 -6.36 -8.39 16.11
C ASP A 405 -6.11 -6.97 15.57
N THR A 406 -6.04 -6.00 16.46
CA THR A 406 -5.68 -4.62 16.11
C THR A 406 -4.50 -4.17 16.95
N LEU A 407 -3.39 -3.87 16.30
CA LEU A 407 -2.12 -3.59 16.96
C LEU A 407 -1.64 -2.19 16.60
N THR A 408 -1.21 -1.42 17.60
CA THR A 408 -0.50 -0.15 17.39
C THR A 408 0.83 -0.17 18.15
N ALA A 409 1.94 -0.07 17.43
CA ALA A 409 3.27 -0.02 18.01
C ALA A 409 3.97 1.32 17.73
N HIS A 410 4.47 1.94 18.80
CA HIS A 410 5.25 3.17 18.78
C HIS A 410 6.65 2.92 19.37
N GLY A 411 7.70 3.36 18.68
CA GLY A 411 9.10 3.22 19.12
C GLY A 411 9.90 2.16 18.36
N ASP A 412 11.17 2.00 18.72
CA ASP A 412 12.16 1.38 17.83
C ASP A 412 12.42 -0.11 18.13
N SER A 413 12.83 -0.89 17.14
CA SER A 413 13.24 -2.30 17.30
C SER A 413 12.16 -3.22 17.88
N ILE A 414 10.89 -2.98 17.53
CA ILE A 414 9.75 -3.79 18.00
C ILE A 414 9.54 -5.00 17.06
N LYS A 415 9.20 -6.17 17.60
CA LYS A 415 8.75 -7.35 16.85
C LYS A 415 7.26 -7.56 17.07
N ILE A 416 6.52 -7.79 16.00
CA ILE A 416 5.07 -8.00 16.02
C ILE A 416 4.75 -9.25 15.21
N PHE A 417 3.97 -10.14 15.81
CA PHE A 417 3.42 -11.33 15.19
C PHE A 417 1.89 -11.25 15.31
N GLY A 418 1.18 -11.08 14.20
CA GLY A 418 -0.29 -11.17 14.15
C GLY A 418 -0.78 -12.61 14.31
N GLU A 419 0.02 -13.58 13.85
CA GLU A 419 -0.23 -15.02 13.98
C GLU A 419 -1.42 -15.52 13.15
N GLY A 420 -2.67 -15.48 13.61
CA GLY A 420 -3.76 -16.12 12.86
C GLY A 420 -5.08 -15.39 12.91
N GLY A 421 -5.51 -14.81 11.82
CA GLY A 421 -6.77 -14.09 11.65
C GLY A 421 -6.55 -12.92 10.71
N ASN A 422 -7.53 -12.02 10.60
CA ASN A 422 -7.40 -10.83 9.76
C ASN A 422 -6.97 -9.64 10.62
N ASP A 423 -5.67 -9.39 10.70
CA ASP A 423 -5.08 -8.44 11.62
C ASP A 423 -4.93 -7.04 11.02
N THR A 424 -4.99 -6.02 11.86
CA THR A 424 -4.74 -4.62 11.49
C THR A 424 -3.61 -4.07 12.34
N ILE A 425 -2.45 -3.85 11.73
CA ILE A 425 -1.22 -3.48 12.42
C ILE A 425 -0.74 -2.10 11.95
N LEU A 426 -0.65 -1.14 12.87
CA LEU A 426 -0.08 0.18 12.64
C LEU A 426 1.23 0.33 13.41
N THR A 427 2.29 0.73 12.72
CA THR A 427 3.63 0.88 13.30
C THR A 427 4.21 2.25 13.02
N ASN A 428 4.90 2.82 14.02
CA ASN A 428 5.59 4.09 13.91
C ASN A 428 6.85 4.09 14.81
N GLY A 429 8.02 3.99 14.19
CA GLY A 429 9.33 3.90 14.84
C GLY A 429 10.33 3.20 13.93
N GLU A 430 11.62 3.24 14.28
CA GLU A 430 12.67 2.66 13.43
C GLU A 430 12.86 1.16 13.67
N ALA A 431 13.27 0.41 12.64
CA ALA A 431 13.67 -1.00 12.74
C ALA A 431 12.60 -1.96 13.30
N ILE A 432 11.33 -1.72 12.99
CA ILE A 432 10.22 -2.57 13.42
C ILE A 432 10.11 -3.79 12.51
N LYS A 433 9.86 -4.97 13.08
CA LYS A 433 9.62 -6.23 12.35
C LYS A 433 8.19 -6.66 12.56
N VAL A 434 7.43 -6.83 11.48
CA VAL A 434 6.03 -7.27 11.50
C VAL A 434 5.89 -8.53 10.68
N SER A 435 5.17 -9.49 11.21
CA SER A 435 4.61 -10.66 10.53
C SER A 435 3.10 -10.60 10.72
N GLY A 436 2.34 -10.55 9.62
CA GLY A 436 0.88 -10.59 9.62
C GLY A 436 0.41 -11.96 10.11
N GLY A 437 0.87 -13.01 9.44
CA GLY A 437 0.56 -14.38 9.81
C GLY A 437 -0.42 -15.00 8.82
N ALA A 438 -1.37 -15.80 9.30
CA ALA A 438 -2.37 -16.42 8.43
C ALA A 438 -3.66 -15.59 8.43
N GLY A 439 -4.08 -15.09 7.27
CA GLY A 439 -5.35 -14.40 7.10
C GLY A 439 -5.26 -13.29 6.07
N ARG A 440 -6.17 -12.32 6.12
CA ARG A 440 -6.12 -11.12 5.29
C ARG A 440 -5.74 -9.95 6.19
N ASP A 441 -4.46 -9.61 6.17
CA ASP A 441 -3.87 -8.65 7.08
C ASP A 441 -3.73 -7.27 6.45
N LYS A 442 -3.78 -6.25 7.29
CA LYS A 442 -3.60 -4.85 6.94
C LYS A 442 -2.44 -4.29 7.74
N LEU A 443 -1.30 -4.13 7.08
CA LEU A 443 -0.07 -3.65 7.71
C LEU A 443 0.21 -2.22 7.24
N LYS A 444 0.25 -1.27 8.15
CA LYS A 444 0.65 0.12 7.87
C LYS A 444 1.89 0.49 8.68
N ASN A 445 2.95 0.88 7.98
CA ASN A 445 4.21 1.34 8.57
C ASN A 445 4.45 2.81 8.25
N LEU A 446 4.81 3.58 9.27
CA LEU A 446 5.16 5.00 9.16
C LEU A 446 6.62 5.29 9.49
N GLY A 447 7.41 4.28 9.90
CA GLY A 447 8.81 4.45 10.34
C GLY A 447 9.85 3.83 9.41
N ASP A 448 11.12 4.20 9.60
CA ASP A 448 12.24 3.80 8.73
C ASP A 448 12.83 2.43 9.12
N GLN A 449 13.59 1.80 8.21
CA GLN A 449 14.38 0.58 8.46
C GLN A 449 13.58 -0.66 8.91
N SER A 450 12.26 -0.65 8.71
CA SER A 450 11.37 -1.73 9.12
C SER A 450 11.36 -2.92 8.15
N THR A 451 10.94 -4.09 8.64
CA THR A 451 10.66 -5.29 7.84
C THR A 451 9.20 -5.68 8.04
N LEU A 452 8.44 -5.83 6.96
CA LEU A 452 7.02 -6.19 6.98
C LEU A 452 6.82 -7.48 6.17
N ALA A 453 6.18 -8.47 6.79
CA ALA A 453 5.74 -9.69 6.13
C ALA A 453 4.21 -9.80 6.22
N GLY A 454 3.52 -9.97 5.09
CA GLY A 454 2.08 -10.31 5.08
C GLY A 454 1.87 -11.76 5.53
N ASP A 455 2.72 -12.65 5.02
CA ASP A 455 2.75 -14.09 5.23
C ASP A 455 1.69 -14.84 4.41
N ALA A 456 0.64 -15.42 4.98
CA ALA A 456 -0.28 -16.27 4.23
C ALA A 456 -1.69 -15.67 4.15
N GLY A 457 -2.15 -15.38 2.93
CA GLY A 457 -3.47 -14.92 2.59
C GLY A 457 -3.41 -13.66 1.72
N ASN A 458 -4.49 -12.89 1.63
CA ASN A 458 -4.57 -11.80 0.65
C ASN A 458 -4.41 -10.46 1.37
N ASP A 459 -3.17 -9.99 1.50
CA ASP A 459 -2.76 -8.94 2.43
C ASP A 459 -2.69 -7.56 1.77
N THR A 460 -2.74 -6.53 2.60
CA THR A 460 -2.53 -5.14 2.19
C THR A 460 -1.44 -4.52 3.05
N ILE A 461 -0.32 -4.18 2.42
CA ILE A 461 0.84 -3.59 3.08
C ILE A 461 1.09 -2.17 2.57
N ILE A 462 1.09 -1.21 3.49
CA ILE A 462 1.25 0.22 3.21
C ILE A 462 2.49 0.74 3.94
N ASN A 463 3.48 1.22 3.18
CA ASN A 463 4.64 1.93 3.71
C ASN A 463 4.53 3.44 3.44
N GLY A 464 4.12 4.18 4.47
CA GLY A 464 3.78 5.60 4.42
C GLY A 464 2.29 5.87 4.47
N GLY A 465 1.88 7.06 4.06
CA GLY A 465 0.47 7.41 4.01
C GLY A 465 0.08 8.45 2.99
N TYR A 466 -1.23 8.74 2.99
CA TYR A 466 -1.92 9.47 1.94
C TYR A 466 -1.62 10.98 1.97
N TRP A 467 -1.30 11.51 3.14
CA TRP A 467 -1.09 12.94 3.37
C TRP A 467 0.39 13.33 3.25
N GLU A 468 0.68 14.58 2.91
CA GLU A 468 2.06 15.10 2.70
C GLU A 468 2.97 14.96 3.93
N ASN A 469 2.37 14.79 5.10
CA ASN A 469 3.06 14.63 6.39
C ASN A 469 3.28 13.15 6.77
N GLU A 470 2.77 12.20 6.00
CA GLU A 470 2.94 10.75 6.19
C GLU A 470 3.94 10.20 5.15
N ARG A 471 5.16 10.77 5.14
CA ARG A 471 6.24 10.27 4.29
C ARG A 471 6.47 8.78 4.58
N GLY A 472 6.63 7.98 3.52
CA GLY A 472 6.88 6.55 3.67
C GLY A 472 8.24 6.28 4.32
N GLY A 473 8.30 5.22 5.12
CA GLY A 473 9.52 4.79 5.78
C GLY A 473 10.63 4.50 4.77
N ALA A 474 11.79 5.09 4.95
CA ALA A 474 12.97 4.81 4.13
C ALA A 474 13.62 3.49 4.53
N ASN A 475 14.22 2.78 3.58
CA ASN A 475 14.94 1.53 3.80
C ASN A 475 14.07 0.40 4.38
N VAL A 476 12.80 0.31 3.97
CA VAL A 476 11.87 -0.71 4.44
C VAL A 476 11.95 -1.94 3.53
N SER A 477 11.94 -3.13 4.11
CA SER A 477 11.83 -4.40 3.39
C SER A 477 10.43 -4.96 3.55
N ILE A 478 9.74 -5.23 2.44
CA ILE A 478 8.39 -5.77 2.42
C ILE A 478 8.39 -7.07 1.64
N SER A 479 7.80 -8.12 2.20
CA SER A 479 7.48 -9.38 1.52
C SER A 479 6.02 -9.69 1.79
N SER A 480 5.16 -9.69 0.78
CA SER A 480 3.73 -9.94 1.04
C SER A 480 3.45 -11.41 1.32
N GLY A 481 4.17 -12.33 0.67
CA GLY A 481 4.13 -13.75 1.01
C GLY A 481 3.27 -14.53 0.05
N ALA A 482 2.24 -15.22 0.53
CA ALA A 482 1.42 -16.13 -0.24
C ALA A 482 -0.02 -15.68 -0.34
N GLY A 483 -0.45 -15.30 -1.55
CA GLY A 483 -1.82 -14.94 -1.84
C GLY A 483 -1.86 -13.81 -2.86
N ASN A 484 -3.02 -13.22 -3.09
CA ASN A 484 -3.12 -12.10 -4.02
C ASN A 484 -3.03 -10.79 -3.22
N ASP A 485 -1.82 -10.26 -3.12
CA ASP A 485 -1.49 -9.20 -2.20
C ASP A 485 -1.48 -7.82 -2.84
N THR A 486 -1.50 -6.78 -2.00
CA THR A 486 -1.35 -5.39 -2.43
C THR A 486 -0.30 -4.68 -1.61
N ILE A 487 0.75 -4.19 -2.27
CA ILE A 487 1.82 -3.39 -1.67
C ILE A 487 1.71 -1.95 -2.17
N ILE A 488 1.64 -0.99 -1.25
CA ILE A 488 1.68 0.45 -1.55
C ILE A 488 2.85 1.06 -0.80
N SER A 489 3.89 1.50 -1.52
CA SER A 489 5.06 2.13 -0.92
C SER A 489 5.26 3.55 -1.43
N HIS A 490 5.37 4.48 -0.47
CA HIS A 490 5.84 5.85 -0.72
C HIS A 490 7.27 6.06 -0.22
N GLY A 491 7.87 5.07 0.45
CA GLY A 491 9.20 5.13 1.04
C GLY A 491 10.32 5.08 0.00
N SER A 492 11.49 5.61 0.36
CA SER A 492 12.69 5.54 -0.49
C SER A 492 13.58 4.35 -0.12
N ASN A 493 14.41 3.90 -1.06
CA ASN A 493 15.40 2.82 -0.90
C ASN A 493 14.81 1.53 -0.31
N SER A 494 13.56 1.22 -0.62
CA SER A 494 12.84 0.09 -0.05
C SER A 494 12.92 -1.13 -0.96
N VAL A 495 12.79 -2.32 -0.38
CA VAL A 495 12.66 -3.58 -1.13
C VAL A 495 11.21 -4.02 -1.03
N LEU A 496 10.54 -4.23 -2.17
CA LEU A 496 9.15 -4.65 -2.25
C LEU A 496 9.12 -6.00 -2.96
N ASP A 497 8.62 -7.04 -2.31
CA ASP A 497 8.51 -8.39 -2.87
C ASP A 497 7.06 -8.88 -2.80
N GLY A 498 6.47 -9.13 -3.98
CA GLY A 498 5.10 -9.63 -4.14
C GLY A 498 4.92 -11.09 -3.70
N GLY A 499 5.99 -11.88 -3.64
CA GLY A 499 5.90 -13.26 -3.17
C GLY A 499 5.27 -14.21 -4.20
N ILE A 500 4.21 -14.92 -3.84
CA ILE A 500 3.57 -15.92 -4.70
C ILE A 500 2.11 -15.55 -4.96
N ASN A 501 1.63 -15.95 -6.14
CA ASN A 501 0.31 -15.68 -6.72
C ASN A 501 0.23 -14.33 -7.44
N LYS A 502 -0.92 -13.68 -7.47
CA LYS A 502 -1.12 -12.47 -8.30
C LYS A 502 -1.07 -11.26 -7.41
N ASP A 503 -0.01 -10.48 -7.56
CA ASP A 503 0.27 -9.36 -6.68
C ASP A 503 0.15 -8.02 -7.38
N LEU A 504 -0.20 -7.00 -6.60
CA LEU A 504 -0.37 -5.62 -7.05
C LEU A 504 0.56 -4.69 -6.27
N ILE A 505 1.56 -4.13 -6.95
CA ILE A 505 2.58 -3.28 -6.34
C ILE A 505 2.51 -1.86 -6.88
N TYR A 506 2.37 -0.89 -5.98
CA TYR A 506 2.45 0.54 -6.27
C TYR A 506 3.66 1.16 -5.58
N ASN A 507 4.61 1.68 -6.37
CA ASN A 507 5.78 2.41 -5.86
C ASN A 507 5.74 3.88 -6.28
N GLY A 508 5.71 4.77 -5.29
CA GLY A 508 5.72 6.22 -5.45
C GLY A 508 4.36 6.88 -5.71
N TYR A 509 3.34 6.12 -6.14
CA TYR A 509 2.01 6.64 -6.47
C TYR A 509 1.27 7.25 -5.28
N ARG A 510 0.57 8.39 -5.45
CA ARG A 510 -0.41 8.88 -4.46
C ARG A 510 -1.76 8.20 -4.71
N TYR A 511 -2.35 7.59 -3.69
CA TYR A 511 -3.69 7.02 -3.76
C TYR A 511 -4.72 8.08 -3.36
N TYR A 512 -5.44 8.61 -4.34
CA TYR A 512 -6.77 9.18 -4.13
C TYR A 512 -7.77 8.11 -4.60
N GLU A 513 -8.88 7.96 -3.88
CA GLU A 513 -10.07 7.11 -4.12
C GLU A 513 -10.29 6.59 -5.58
N PRO A 514 -10.99 5.45 -5.78
CA PRO A 514 -10.91 4.59 -6.99
C PRO A 514 -11.37 5.21 -8.32
N THR A 515 -11.70 6.50 -8.36
CA THR A 515 -12.00 7.26 -9.57
C THR A 515 -10.87 8.21 -9.92
N LYS A 516 -9.94 7.71 -10.73
CA LYS A 516 -9.19 8.44 -11.77
C LYS A 516 -8.19 9.50 -11.28
N TYR A 517 -6.97 9.38 -11.83
CA TYR A 517 -5.86 10.33 -11.81
C TYR A 517 -4.87 10.16 -10.65
N PHE A 518 -3.83 9.37 -10.96
CA PHE A 518 -2.54 9.49 -10.31
C PHE A 518 -1.95 10.85 -10.71
N TYR A 519 -1.55 11.67 -9.74
CA TYR A 519 -0.95 12.97 -10.00
C TYR A 519 0.55 12.95 -9.73
N ASN A 520 1.32 13.57 -10.64
CA ASN A 520 2.66 14.04 -10.36
C ASN A 520 2.54 15.27 -9.44
N ALA A 521 3.05 15.18 -8.22
CA ALA A 521 3.33 16.39 -7.46
C ALA A 521 4.52 17.07 -8.14
N ASN A 522 4.29 18.21 -8.79
CA ASN A 522 5.33 19.06 -9.37
C ASN A 522 6.31 19.67 -8.32
N ASP A 523 6.51 19.01 -7.17
CA ASP A 523 7.34 19.48 -6.07
C ASP A 523 8.12 18.29 -5.50
N ASP A 524 9.45 18.27 -5.73
CA ASP A 524 10.57 17.87 -4.86
C ASP A 524 10.41 16.75 -3.78
N ASP A 525 9.35 15.95 -3.80
CA ASP A 525 9.01 14.95 -2.80
C ASP A 525 9.33 13.56 -3.35
N PHE A 526 10.57 13.15 -3.08
CA PHE A 526 11.22 11.91 -3.52
C PHE A 526 10.51 10.63 -3.03
N ARG A 527 9.34 10.28 -3.57
CA ARG A 527 8.58 9.07 -3.19
C ARG A 527 8.98 7.85 -4.03
N GLY A 528 9.19 6.70 -3.39
CA GLY A 528 9.51 5.44 -4.08
C GLY A 528 10.92 5.34 -4.69
N ASN A 529 11.77 6.35 -4.50
CA ASN A 529 13.07 6.44 -5.18
C ASN A 529 14.10 5.47 -4.63
N GLY A 530 14.92 4.90 -5.51
CA GLY A 530 15.99 3.96 -5.12
C GLY A 530 15.49 2.57 -4.72
N SER A 531 14.20 2.30 -4.86
CA SER A 531 13.61 1.03 -4.44
C SER A 531 13.94 -0.11 -5.39
N THR A 532 13.94 -1.33 -4.86
CA THR A 532 13.98 -2.58 -5.62
C THR A 532 12.62 -3.25 -5.51
N ILE A 533 12.04 -3.67 -6.63
CA ILE A 533 10.75 -4.33 -6.71
C ILE A 533 10.95 -5.72 -7.30
N LEU A 534 10.43 -6.73 -6.64
CA LEU A 534 10.40 -8.13 -7.06
C LEU A 534 8.93 -8.52 -7.19
N GLY A 535 8.50 -8.92 -8.39
CA GLY A 535 7.13 -9.40 -8.62
C GLY A 535 6.88 -10.73 -7.92
N GLY A 536 7.86 -11.63 -7.99
CA GLY A 536 7.79 -12.95 -7.37
C GLY A 536 7.34 -14.01 -8.35
N THR A 537 6.36 -14.84 -7.99
CA THR A 537 5.82 -15.88 -8.88
C THR A 537 4.32 -15.69 -9.09
N GLY A 538 3.90 -15.50 -10.34
CA GLY A 538 2.51 -15.47 -10.75
C GLY A 538 2.27 -14.37 -11.77
N ASN A 539 1.06 -13.83 -11.85
CA ASN A 539 0.74 -12.86 -12.90
C ASN A 539 0.64 -11.47 -12.27
N ASP A 540 1.79 -10.84 -12.08
CA ASP A 540 1.92 -9.67 -11.21
C ASP A 540 1.69 -8.37 -11.97
N THR A 541 1.26 -7.35 -11.22
CA THR A 541 1.00 -6.01 -11.75
C THR A 541 1.78 -4.98 -10.96
N ILE A 542 2.75 -4.32 -11.61
CA ILE A 542 3.68 -3.38 -10.97
C ILE A 542 3.54 -2.00 -11.60
N TYR A 543 3.28 -1.00 -10.75
CA TYR A 543 3.23 0.40 -11.12
C TYR A 543 4.34 1.17 -10.40
N ASN A 544 5.22 1.81 -11.16
CA ASN A 544 6.32 2.64 -10.63
C ASN A 544 6.27 4.08 -11.15
N ILE A 545 6.48 5.05 -10.26
CA ILE A 545 6.89 6.43 -10.65
C ILE A 545 8.19 6.88 -9.97
N GLY A 546 8.82 6.01 -9.18
CA GLY A 546 10.07 6.32 -8.49
C GLY A 546 11.29 6.33 -9.43
N ASP A 547 12.21 7.25 -9.17
CA ASP A 547 13.53 7.35 -9.78
C ASP A 547 14.52 6.31 -9.24
N LYS A 548 15.49 5.90 -10.07
CA LYS A 548 16.56 4.93 -9.71
C LYS A 548 16.02 3.59 -9.20
N VAL A 549 14.91 3.13 -9.74
CA VAL A 549 14.24 1.89 -9.32
C VAL A 549 14.72 0.71 -10.16
N SER A 550 14.91 -0.44 -9.52
CA SER A 550 15.09 -1.73 -10.20
C SER A 550 13.83 -2.56 -10.03
N ILE A 551 13.30 -3.11 -11.12
CA ILE A 551 12.11 -3.96 -11.15
C ILE A 551 12.52 -5.29 -11.77
N ASP A 552 12.36 -6.37 -11.02
CA ASP A 552 12.34 -7.73 -11.53
C ASP A 552 10.90 -8.23 -11.49
N ALA A 553 10.30 -8.47 -12.65
CA ALA A 553 8.92 -8.92 -12.75
C ALA A 553 8.70 -10.32 -12.15
N GLY A 554 9.75 -11.11 -11.98
CA GLY A 554 9.59 -12.49 -11.55
C GLY A 554 8.97 -13.37 -12.64
N THR A 555 8.43 -14.53 -12.26
CA THR A 555 7.89 -15.53 -13.22
C THR A 555 6.41 -15.37 -13.45
N GLY A 556 5.93 -15.64 -14.65
CA GLY A 556 4.51 -15.66 -15.02
C GLY A 556 4.21 -14.56 -16.03
N ARG A 557 2.94 -14.25 -16.30
CA ARG A 557 2.57 -13.22 -17.29
C ARG A 557 2.29 -11.91 -16.58
N ASN A 558 3.29 -11.05 -16.57
CA ASN A 558 3.35 -9.84 -15.78
C ASN A 558 3.01 -8.59 -16.57
N PHE A 559 2.50 -7.59 -15.86
CA PHE A 559 2.27 -6.25 -16.37
C PHE A 559 3.08 -5.24 -15.56
N ILE A 560 3.95 -4.49 -16.22
CA ILE A 560 4.77 -3.47 -15.58
C ILE A 560 4.58 -2.14 -16.28
N SER A 561 4.34 -1.09 -15.48
CA SER A 561 4.18 0.27 -15.97
C SER A 561 5.07 1.23 -15.19
N ASN A 562 6.08 1.80 -15.86
CA ASN A 562 6.83 2.95 -15.36
C ASN A 562 6.13 4.23 -15.84
N GLY A 563 5.39 4.89 -14.95
CA GLY A 563 4.48 5.98 -15.27
C GLY A 563 3.15 5.49 -15.83
N ASN A 564 2.31 6.42 -16.29
CA ASN A 564 1.07 6.14 -17.01
C ASN A 564 0.72 7.32 -17.93
N ALA A 565 -0.42 7.25 -18.62
CA ALA A 565 -0.86 8.29 -19.55
C ALA A 565 -1.01 9.70 -18.92
N TYR A 566 -1.11 9.79 -17.60
CA TYR A 566 -1.31 11.01 -16.82
C TYR A 566 -0.11 11.37 -15.93
N CYS A 567 0.90 10.51 -15.83
CA CYS A 567 2.06 10.65 -14.95
C CYS A 567 3.34 10.20 -15.64
N ILE A 568 4.35 11.06 -15.63
CA ILE A 568 5.67 10.71 -16.14
C ILE A 568 6.29 9.63 -15.23
N GLY A 569 6.81 8.58 -15.85
CA GLY A 569 7.53 7.51 -15.17
C GLY A 569 8.89 7.98 -14.64
N GLY A 570 9.42 7.21 -13.68
CA GLY A 570 10.71 7.51 -13.07
C GLY A 570 11.87 7.44 -14.06
N SER A 571 12.93 8.19 -13.77
CA SER A 571 14.20 8.16 -14.49
C SER A 571 15.19 7.19 -13.87
N ARG A 572 16.12 6.65 -14.68
CA ARG A 572 17.12 5.64 -14.27
C ARG A 572 16.47 4.35 -13.75
N VAL A 573 15.38 3.94 -14.38
CA VAL A 573 14.66 2.70 -14.03
C VAL A 573 15.21 1.54 -14.84
N ILE A 574 15.39 0.38 -14.21
CA ILE A 574 15.75 -0.87 -14.86
C ILE A 574 14.58 -1.83 -14.67
N ILE A 575 14.07 -2.40 -15.76
CA ILE A 575 13.00 -3.40 -15.76
C ILE A 575 13.56 -4.66 -16.40
N THR A 576 13.49 -5.76 -15.67
CA THR A 576 13.78 -7.11 -16.14
C THR A 576 12.57 -8.00 -15.89
N SER A 577 12.36 -8.97 -16.76
CA SER A 577 11.41 -10.06 -16.56
C SER A 577 12.11 -11.42 -16.67
N SER A 578 11.40 -12.55 -16.57
CA SER A 578 12.04 -13.87 -16.40
C SER A 578 11.62 -15.02 -17.32
N THR A 579 10.33 -15.38 -17.37
CA THR A 579 9.75 -16.32 -18.35
C THR A 579 8.32 -15.88 -18.67
N ASN A 580 7.81 -16.28 -19.85
CA ASN A 580 6.45 -16.08 -20.38
C ASN A 580 6.25 -14.74 -21.11
N ASN A 581 5.02 -14.50 -21.60
CA ASN A 581 4.70 -13.32 -22.38
C ASN A 581 4.27 -12.16 -21.46
N ASP A 582 5.14 -11.18 -21.31
CA ASP A 582 4.99 -10.03 -20.44
C ASP A 582 4.62 -8.76 -21.22
N THR A 583 4.06 -7.79 -20.49
CA THR A 583 3.78 -6.44 -21.01
C THR A 583 4.53 -5.39 -20.19
N LEU A 584 5.50 -4.75 -20.82
CA LEU A 584 6.43 -3.81 -20.19
C LEU A 584 6.27 -2.42 -20.81
N THR A 585 5.62 -1.51 -20.08
CA THR A 585 5.32 -0.16 -20.57
C THR A 585 6.14 0.90 -19.83
N ASN A 586 6.71 1.84 -20.60
CA ASN A 586 7.38 3.02 -20.10
C ASN A 586 6.72 4.29 -20.68
N TYR A 587 6.25 5.16 -19.79
CA TYR A 587 5.66 6.46 -20.09
C TYR A 587 6.65 7.58 -19.73
N GLY A 588 7.44 8.05 -20.69
CA GLY A 588 8.44 9.11 -20.45
C GLY A 588 9.69 8.64 -19.70
N GLY A 589 10.23 9.48 -18.81
CA GLY A 589 11.46 9.18 -18.04
C GLY A 589 12.76 9.19 -18.87
N SER A 590 13.89 9.43 -18.21
CA SER A 590 15.22 9.41 -18.84
C SER A 590 16.07 8.23 -18.36
N ARG A 591 16.87 7.64 -19.25
CA ARG A 591 17.80 6.52 -18.94
C ARG A 591 17.10 5.26 -18.41
N VAL A 592 15.95 4.92 -18.99
CA VAL A 592 15.22 3.69 -18.68
C VAL A 592 15.82 2.52 -19.47
N LYS A 593 15.98 1.36 -18.84
CA LYS A 593 16.39 0.11 -19.49
C LYS A 593 15.32 -0.94 -19.27
N ILE A 594 14.77 -1.47 -20.36
CA ILE A 594 13.86 -2.62 -20.35
C ILE A 594 14.60 -3.79 -21.00
N SER A 595 14.61 -4.94 -20.33
CA SER A 595 15.18 -6.18 -20.85
C SER A 595 14.24 -7.31 -20.52
N ALA A 596 13.40 -7.63 -21.50
CA ALA A 596 12.56 -8.80 -21.44
C ALA A 596 13.39 -10.08 -21.68
N ASP A 597 12.75 -11.22 -21.46
CA ASP A 597 13.35 -12.50 -21.14
C ASP A 597 12.99 -13.58 -22.17
N ALA A 598 12.57 -14.78 -21.77
CA ALA A 598 12.10 -15.80 -22.68
C ALA A 598 10.56 -15.78 -22.79
N GLY A 599 10.03 -15.34 -23.92
CA GLY A 599 8.60 -15.10 -24.13
C GLY A 599 8.32 -14.49 -25.49
N ASN A 600 7.04 -14.25 -25.80
CA ASN A 600 6.67 -13.32 -26.87
C ASN A 600 6.17 -12.05 -26.19
N ASP A 601 7.09 -11.14 -25.88
CA ASP A 601 6.88 -10.01 -25.01
C ASP A 601 6.38 -8.77 -25.77
N LEU A 602 5.60 -7.94 -25.09
CA LEU A 602 5.18 -6.62 -25.58
C LEU A 602 5.89 -5.53 -24.78
N ILE A 603 6.74 -4.77 -25.46
CA ILE A 603 7.44 -3.62 -24.88
C ILE A 603 6.91 -2.33 -25.50
N GLU A 604 6.41 -1.43 -24.67
CA GLU A 604 5.86 -0.15 -25.11
C GLU A 604 6.64 1.02 -24.50
N ASN A 605 7.43 1.71 -25.32
CA ASN A 605 8.13 2.94 -24.95
C ASN A 605 7.41 4.15 -25.54
N ILE A 606 6.54 4.76 -24.74
CA ILE A 606 5.58 5.78 -25.19
C ILE A 606 5.76 7.11 -24.47
N TYR A 607 5.20 8.18 -25.05
CA TYR A 607 5.25 9.51 -24.46
C TYR A 607 4.32 9.60 -23.26
N ALA A 608 4.68 10.42 -22.29
CA ALA A 608 3.80 10.84 -21.21
C ALA A 608 3.25 12.24 -21.51
N VAL A 609 2.01 12.50 -21.11
CA VAL A 609 1.42 13.84 -21.15
C VAL A 609 1.33 14.34 -19.71
N ASN A 610 1.98 15.47 -19.42
CA ASN A 610 1.90 16.10 -18.11
C ASN A 610 0.66 17.00 -18.07
N TYR A 611 -0.26 16.74 -17.13
CA TYR A 611 -1.47 17.54 -16.92
C TYR A 611 -1.32 18.40 -15.65
N ARG A 612 -1.77 19.66 -15.69
CA ARG A 612 -1.88 20.52 -14.48
C ARG A 612 -3.24 20.34 -13.81
N ASP A 613 -3.31 20.80 -12.56
CA ASP A 613 -4.49 20.87 -11.68
C ASP A 613 -5.84 20.93 -12.40
N TYR A 614 -6.79 20.15 -11.89
CA TYR A 614 -8.19 20.23 -12.28
C TYR A 614 -8.71 21.65 -12.03
N SER A 615 -8.96 22.40 -13.10
CA SER A 615 -9.63 23.69 -12.98
C SER A 615 -11.08 23.47 -12.60
N GLN A 616 -11.46 23.90 -11.39
CA GLN A 616 -12.85 23.90 -10.92
C GLN A 616 -13.76 24.75 -11.82
N GLU A 617 -13.20 25.75 -12.52
CA GLU A 617 -13.94 26.63 -13.42
C GLU A 617 -14.20 26.01 -14.79
N THR A 618 -13.23 25.32 -15.38
CA THR A 618 -13.36 24.77 -16.76
C THR A 618 -13.73 23.29 -16.77
N LYS A 619 -13.66 22.60 -15.63
CA LYS A 619 -13.81 21.13 -15.51
C LYS A 619 -12.92 20.35 -16.49
N LEU A 620 -11.77 20.93 -16.86
CA LEU A 620 -10.81 20.37 -17.81
C LEU A 620 -9.41 20.44 -17.22
N TYR A 621 -8.59 19.45 -17.56
CA TYR A 621 -7.14 19.45 -17.28
C TYR A 621 -6.42 20.20 -18.39
N GLU A 622 -5.53 21.12 -18.03
CA GLU A 622 -4.64 21.77 -19.00
C GLU A 622 -3.41 20.89 -19.26
N THR A 623 -3.16 20.56 -20.54
CA THR A 623 -1.94 19.88 -20.97
C THR A 623 -0.75 20.83 -20.88
N ILE A 624 0.27 20.50 -20.07
CA ILE A 624 1.47 21.33 -19.88
C ILE A 624 2.54 20.99 -20.91
N GLU A 625 2.92 19.71 -20.99
CA GLU A 625 4.09 19.28 -21.76
C GLU A 625 3.95 17.81 -22.15
N THR A 626 4.34 17.46 -23.38
CA THR A 626 4.50 16.07 -23.81
C THR A 626 5.96 15.69 -23.66
N ILE A 627 6.26 14.75 -22.77
CA ILE A 627 7.64 14.33 -22.50
C ILE A 627 7.93 13.03 -23.23
N PHE A 628 8.90 13.10 -24.15
CA PHE A 628 9.38 11.95 -24.88
C PHE A 628 10.50 11.24 -24.09
N PRO A 629 10.47 9.90 -24.02
CA PRO A 629 11.56 9.15 -23.40
C PRO A 629 12.89 9.41 -24.12
N GLU A 630 13.94 9.73 -23.37
CA GLU A 630 15.30 9.90 -23.91
C GLU A 630 16.29 8.91 -23.27
N ARG A 631 17.26 8.46 -24.10
CA ARG A 631 18.33 7.52 -23.70
C ARG A 631 17.77 6.19 -23.15
N VAL A 632 16.71 5.69 -23.77
CA VAL A 632 16.10 4.41 -23.40
C VAL A 632 16.83 3.25 -24.08
N THR A 633 17.00 2.14 -23.37
CA THR A 633 17.49 0.86 -23.92
C THR A 633 16.40 -0.19 -23.83
N LEU A 634 16.09 -0.87 -24.94
CA LEU A 634 15.05 -1.90 -25.03
C LEU A 634 15.67 -3.21 -25.55
N SER A 635 15.23 -4.35 -25.03
CA SER A 635 15.62 -5.69 -25.50
C SER A 635 14.41 -6.61 -25.32
N GLY A 636 14.01 -7.31 -26.38
CA GLY A 636 12.93 -8.32 -26.34
C GLY A 636 13.36 -9.59 -25.62
N GLY A 637 14.61 -10.03 -25.85
CA GLY A 637 15.08 -11.28 -25.26
C GLY A 637 14.79 -12.43 -26.21
N LYS A 638 14.57 -13.63 -25.68
CA LYS A 638 14.28 -14.82 -26.48
C LYS A 638 12.79 -14.95 -26.76
N GLY A 639 12.42 -14.94 -28.02
CA GLY A 639 11.17 -15.37 -28.59
C GLY A 639 10.80 -14.46 -29.74
N ASN A 640 9.51 -14.23 -29.96
CA ASN A 640 9.06 -13.35 -31.04
C ASN A 640 8.42 -12.11 -30.42
N ASP A 641 9.22 -11.09 -30.17
CA ASP A 641 8.81 -9.96 -29.36
C ASP A 641 8.27 -8.81 -30.20
N THR A 642 7.42 -7.98 -29.59
CA THR A 642 6.93 -6.75 -30.19
C THR A 642 7.38 -5.54 -29.39
N ILE A 643 8.13 -4.65 -30.05
CA ILE A 643 8.57 -3.37 -29.47
C ILE A 643 7.85 -2.22 -30.18
N ILE A 644 7.15 -1.39 -29.41
CA ILE A 644 6.51 -0.15 -29.87
C ILE A 644 7.28 1.04 -29.30
N ASN A 645 7.84 1.88 -30.17
CA ASN A 645 8.66 3.01 -29.77
C ASN A 645 8.13 4.36 -30.30
N ASN A 646 7.83 5.28 -29.40
CA ASN A 646 7.53 6.69 -29.72
C ASN A 646 8.66 7.65 -29.26
N GLY A 647 9.75 7.14 -28.69
CA GLY A 647 10.87 7.93 -28.19
C GLY A 647 11.96 8.24 -29.24
N SER A 648 12.88 9.13 -28.87
CA SER A 648 14.06 9.48 -29.68
C SER A 648 15.35 8.96 -29.04
N LYS A 649 16.39 8.73 -29.85
CA LYS A 649 17.71 8.22 -29.40
C LYS A 649 17.62 6.92 -28.60
N VAL A 650 16.72 6.02 -29.02
CA VAL A 650 16.50 4.72 -28.38
C VAL A 650 17.50 3.69 -28.90
N LEU A 651 18.13 2.97 -27.97
CA LEU A 651 18.98 1.82 -28.27
C LEU A 651 18.15 0.54 -28.15
N ILE A 652 17.88 -0.11 -29.27
CA ILE A 652 17.24 -1.43 -29.27
C ILE A 652 18.32 -2.48 -29.41
N LYS A 653 18.33 -3.47 -28.52
CA LYS A 653 19.29 -4.57 -28.51
C LYS A 653 18.63 -5.83 -29.01
N TYR A 654 19.41 -6.61 -29.75
CA TYR A 654 19.06 -7.93 -30.24
C TYR A 654 20.30 -8.82 -30.14
N THR A 655 20.14 -10.05 -29.70
CA THR A 655 21.19 -11.06 -29.64
C THR A 655 20.87 -12.17 -30.64
N SER A 656 21.89 -12.71 -31.33
CA SER A 656 21.67 -13.89 -32.17
C SER A 656 21.02 -15.03 -31.36
N GLY A 657 19.97 -15.63 -31.93
CA GLY A 657 19.12 -16.62 -31.26
C GLY A 657 17.97 -16.05 -30.43
N ASP A 658 17.76 -14.72 -30.44
CA ASP A 658 16.60 -14.09 -29.78
C ASP A 658 15.29 -14.51 -30.48
N GLY A 659 15.24 -14.57 -31.81
CA GLY A 659 14.05 -15.05 -32.54
C GLY A 659 13.51 -14.05 -33.55
N ASN A 660 12.19 -13.98 -33.77
CA ASN A 660 11.59 -13.12 -34.78
C ASN A 660 10.86 -11.90 -34.19
N ASP A 661 11.58 -10.77 -34.11
CA ASP A 661 11.06 -9.56 -33.47
C ASP A 661 10.40 -8.60 -34.45
N LEU A 662 9.38 -7.89 -33.96
CA LEU A 662 8.71 -6.79 -34.64
C LEU A 662 8.97 -5.48 -33.91
N ILE A 663 9.59 -4.51 -34.60
CA ILE A 663 9.82 -3.16 -34.07
C ILE A 663 8.96 -2.17 -34.85
N ARG A 664 8.10 -1.46 -34.12
CA ARG A 664 7.24 -0.37 -34.62
C ARG A 664 7.76 0.97 -34.09
N GLY A 665 7.79 1.99 -34.95
CA GLY A 665 8.28 3.32 -34.57
C GLY A 665 9.81 3.45 -34.47
N PHE A 666 10.54 2.59 -35.20
CA PHE A 666 11.96 2.81 -35.45
C PHE A 666 12.13 4.11 -36.27
N ASN A 667 13.01 5.01 -35.83
CA ASN A 667 13.20 6.32 -36.47
C ASN A 667 14.69 6.63 -36.69
N ALA A 668 14.99 7.73 -37.39
CA ALA A 668 16.35 8.10 -37.79
C ALA A 668 17.33 8.35 -36.62
N THR A 669 16.82 8.52 -35.39
CA THR A 669 17.64 8.69 -34.18
C THR A 669 17.84 7.39 -33.40
N SER A 670 17.04 6.36 -33.69
CA SER A 670 17.16 5.04 -33.05
C SER A 670 18.38 4.28 -33.55
N THR A 671 18.93 3.41 -32.71
CA THR A 671 20.02 2.50 -33.07
C THR A 671 19.59 1.07 -32.76
N LEU A 672 19.70 0.16 -33.72
CA LEU A 672 19.62 -1.28 -33.49
C LEU A 672 21.04 -1.81 -33.23
N SER A 673 21.27 -2.48 -32.12
CA SER A 673 22.56 -3.09 -31.76
C SER A 673 22.41 -4.60 -31.71
N ILE A 674 23.10 -5.28 -32.62
CA ILE A 674 23.09 -6.73 -32.77
C ILE A 674 24.35 -7.31 -32.12
N ALA A 675 24.16 -8.21 -31.17
CA ALA A 675 25.20 -8.90 -30.45
C ALA A 675 25.23 -10.39 -30.82
N GLY A 676 26.41 -10.93 -31.14
CA GLY A 676 26.52 -12.29 -31.66
C GLY A 676 25.97 -12.41 -33.10
N GLY A 677 26.46 -13.40 -33.82
CA GLY A 677 26.04 -13.64 -35.21
C GLY A 677 26.46 -12.54 -36.20
N THR A 678 25.92 -12.66 -37.41
CA THR A 678 26.01 -11.60 -38.43
C THR A 678 24.66 -11.25 -38.99
N TYR A 679 24.52 -10.01 -39.47
CA TYR A 679 23.25 -9.53 -39.99
C TYR A 679 23.30 -9.19 -41.47
N SER A 680 22.18 -9.40 -42.16
CA SER A 680 21.91 -8.87 -43.49
C SER A 680 20.61 -8.06 -43.48
N THR A 681 20.43 -7.16 -44.45
CA THR A 681 19.25 -6.28 -44.51
C THR A 681 18.60 -6.34 -45.88
N THR A 682 17.29 -6.56 -45.93
CA THR A 682 16.50 -6.57 -47.17
C THR A 682 15.28 -5.65 -47.04
N LYS A 683 15.00 -4.84 -48.05
CA LYS A 683 13.78 -4.04 -48.11
C LYS A 683 12.60 -4.91 -48.55
N SER A 684 11.47 -4.83 -47.84
CA SER A 684 10.23 -5.54 -48.17
C SER A 684 9.04 -4.60 -47.97
N GLY A 685 8.53 -4.04 -49.06
CA GLY A 685 7.53 -2.97 -49.01
C GLY A 685 8.03 -1.76 -48.21
N GLU A 686 7.23 -1.32 -47.24
CA GLU A 686 7.55 -0.23 -46.29
C GLU A 686 8.52 -0.65 -45.17
N ASN A 687 8.89 -1.93 -45.08
CA ASN A 687 9.67 -2.47 -43.97
C ASN A 687 11.13 -2.74 -44.37
N ILE A 688 11.99 -2.76 -43.36
CA ILE A 688 13.33 -3.34 -43.47
C ILE A 688 13.37 -4.63 -42.66
N LEU A 689 13.74 -5.72 -43.31
CA LEU A 689 13.94 -7.02 -42.71
C LEU A 689 15.44 -7.17 -42.40
N VAL A 690 15.77 -7.45 -41.15
CA VAL A 690 17.14 -7.71 -40.70
C VAL A 690 17.22 -9.18 -40.34
N ALA A 691 17.88 -10.00 -41.16
CA ALA A 691 18.12 -11.40 -40.82
C ALA A 691 19.38 -11.50 -39.98
N VAL A 692 19.34 -12.26 -38.88
CA VAL A 692 20.47 -12.48 -37.96
C VAL A 692 20.54 -13.96 -37.66
N ASP A 693 21.49 -14.66 -38.29
CA ASP A 693 21.60 -16.12 -38.27
C ASP A 693 20.24 -16.80 -38.56
N ASP A 694 19.62 -17.48 -37.59
CA ASP A 694 18.31 -18.14 -37.71
C ASP A 694 17.11 -17.26 -37.29
N GLY A 695 17.37 -16.08 -36.72
CA GLY A 695 16.38 -15.09 -36.31
C GLY A 695 16.20 -13.93 -37.30
N LYS A 696 15.20 -13.08 -37.03
CA LYS A 696 14.84 -11.97 -37.90
C LYS A 696 14.20 -10.81 -37.14
N ILE A 697 14.65 -9.58 -37.42
CA ILE A 697 13.99 -8.35 -36.96
C ILE A 697 13.22 -7.72 -38.12
N THR A 698 11.95 -7.39 -37.90
CA THR A 698 11.14 -6.57 -38.82
C THR A 698 11.07 -5.14 -38.30
N LEU A 699 11.79 -4.22 -38.96
CA LEU A 699 11.68 -2.79 -38.72
C LEU A 699 10.51 -2.24 -39.54
N GLN A 700 9.34 -2.12 -38.92
CA GLN A 700 8.12 -1.70 -39.59
C GLN A 700 8.18 -0.22 -39.99
N GLY A 701 7.90 0.09 -41.26
CA GLY A 701 7.88 1.47 -41.79
C GLY A 701 9.26 2.10 -42.01
N ALA A 702 10.35 1.40 -41.65
CA ALA A 702 11.71 1.94 -41.68
C ALA A 702 12.26 2.13 -43.10
N ALA A 703 11.62 1.60 -44.14
CA ALA A 703 12.13 1.66 -45.51
C ALA A 703 12.02 3.05 -46.18
N SER A 704 11.32 3.98 -45.52
CA SER A 704 11.19 5.39 -45.89
C SER A 704 12.19 6.30 -45.18
N LEU A 705 12.95 5.79 -44.20
CA LEU A 705 13.92 6.57 -43.44
C LEU A 705 15.15 6.91 -44.28
N SER A 706 15.70 8.11 -44.05
CA SER A 706 16.94 8.57 -44.70
C SER A 706 18.17 7.73 -44.31
N ALA A 707 18.15 7.16 -43.10
CA ALA A 707 19.16 6.23 -42.62
C ALA A 707 18.57 5.27 -41.58
N VAL A 708 19.08 4.03 -41.59
CA VAL A 708 18.83 3.04 -40.54
C VAL A 708 20.15 2.67 -39.90
N ASN A 709 20.30 3.04 -38.63
CA ASN A 709 21.54 2.83 -37.88
C ASN A 709 21.53 1.45 -37.21
N ILE A 710 22.29 0.51 -37.76
CA ILE A 710 22.49 -0.83 -37.21
C ILE A 710 23.96 -0.99 -36.85
N LYS A 711 24.23 -1.35 -35.59
CA LYS A 711 25.56 -1.69 -35.08
C LYS A 711 25.65 -3.20 -34.91
N GLY A 712 26.65 -3.82 -35.52
CA GLY A 712 26.89 -5.26 -35.44
C GLY A 712 27.82 -5.70 -36.56
N THR A 713 28.08 -7.00 -36.66
CA THR A 713 28.85 -7.55 -37.77
C THR A 713 27.94 -7.73 -38.98
N LYS A 714 28.03 -6.83 -39.95
CA LYS A 714 27.26 -6.94 -41.20
C LYS A 714 27.88 -8.03 -42.08
N ALA A 715 27.08 -8.98 -42.54
CA ALA A 715 27.52 -9.96 -43.53
C ALA A 715 27.76 -9.28 -44.89
N LEU A 716 28.84 -9.65 -45.57
CA LEU A 716 29.03 -9.28 -46.97
C LEU A 716 28.14 -10.19 -47.82
N THR A 717 26.95 -9.71 -48.17
CA THR A 717 26.01 -10.46 -49.02
C THR A 717 26.44 -10.39 -50.49
N VAL A 718 26.75 -11.55 -51.06
CA VAL A 718 27.13 -11.70 -52.47
C VAL A 718 25.87 -11.94 -53.30
N THR A 719 25.34 -10.91 -53.95
CA THR A 719 24.18 -11.02 -54.87
C THR A 719 24.61 -10.80 -56.34
N ASN A 720 23.70 -10.99 -57.29
CA ASN A 720 23.89 -10.90 -58.76
C ASN A 720 24.47 -9.57 -59.32
N LYS A 721 25.06 -8.71 -58.49
CA LYS A 721 25.77 -7.47 -58.86
C LYS A 721 27.30 -7.56 -58.71
N THR A 722 27.84 -8.54 -57.98
CA THR A 722 29.30 -8.75 -57.88
C THR A 722 29.76 -9.84 -58.85
N LYS A 723 30.73 -9.51 -59.71
CA LYS A 723 31.42 -10.49 -60.56
C LYS A 723 32.19 -11.47 -59.65
N SER A 724 32.25 -12.74 -60.06
CA SER A 724 33.15 -13.73 -59.46
C SER A 724 34.51 -13.65 -60.19
N PRO A 725 35.67 -13.66 -59.51
CA PRO A 725 35.84 -13.82 -58.05
C PRO A 725 35.44 -12.55 -57.26
N VAL A 726 35.01 -12.74 -56.02
CA VAL A 726 34.60 -11.64 -55.12
C VAL A 726 35.83 -11.13 -54.38
N THR A 727 36.14 -9.83 -54.53
CA THR A 727 37.16 -9.17 -53.69
C THR A 727 36.55 -8.78 -52.36
N ILE A 728 37.24 -9.11 -51.27
CA ILE A 728 36.73 -8.99 -49.91
C ILE A 728 37.61 -8.00 -49.16
N ASP A 729 37.00 -7.06 -48.44
CA ASP A 729 37.72 -6.10 -47.60
C ASP A 729 38.44 -6.86 -46.46
N ALA A 730 39.63 -6.39 -46.09
CA ALA A 730 40.43 -6.89 -44.97
C ALA A 730 39.67 -6.92 -43.62
N ALA A 731 38.61 -6.11 -43.46
CA ALA A 731 37.78 -6.10 -42.25
C ALA A 731 36.59 -7.09 -42.27
N THR A 732 36.31 -7.74 -43.41
CA THR A 732 35.15 -8.64 -43.55
C THR A 732 35.39 -9.93 -42.75
N LYS A 733 34.40 -10.40 -41.99
CA LYS A 733 34.48 -11.69 -41.28
C LYS A 733 33.50 -12.74 -41.77
N VAL A 734 32.45 -12.32 -42.49
CA VAL A 734 31.42 -13.24 -42.99
C VAL A 734 31.07 -12.90 -44.42
N ILE A 735 31.07 -13.95 -45.24
CA ILE A 735 30.90 -13.90 -46.69
C ILE A 735 29.76 -14.84 -47.02
N ASP A 736 28.63 -14.27 -47.44
CA ASP A 736 27.40 -15.04 -47.66
C ASP A 736 26.98 -15.00 -49.13
N ALA A 737 27.20 -16.11 -49.83
CA ALA A 737 26.73 -16.35 -51.20
C ALA A 737 25.56 -17.35 -51.28
N SER A 738 24.90 -17.68 -50.16
CA SER A 738 23.80 -18.67 -50.10
C SER A 738 22.64 -18.38 -51.05
N THR A 739 22.43 -17.11 -51.39
CA THR A 739 21.39 -16.67 -52.34
C THR A 739 21.83 -16.72 -53.82
N ARG A 740 23.05 -17.17 -54.11
CA ARG A 740 23.56 -17.25 -55.49
C ARG A 740 23.11 -18.52 -56.20
N THR A 741 22.63 -18.29 -57.42
CA THR A 741 22.15 -19.34 -58.32
C THR A 741 23.18 -19.71 -59.40
N LYS A 742 24.38 -19.12 -59.34
CA LYS A 742 25.53 -19.39 -60.21
C LYS A 742 26.75 -19.67 -59.36
N ALA A 743 27.64 -20.53 -59.86
CA ALA A 743 28.92 -20.86 -59.24
C ALA A 743 29.72 -19.63 -58.83
N VAL A 744 30.34 -19.67 -57.65
CA VAL A 744 31.20 -18.63 -57.09
C VAL A 744 32.57 -19.14 -56.74
N LYS A 745 33.55 -18.25 -56.83
CA LYS A 745 34.85 -18.40 -56.17
C LYS A 745 34.94 -17.37 -55.06
N LEU A 746 34.99 -17.83 -53.82
CA LEU A 746 35.13 -17.03 -52.62
C LEU A 746 36.49 -17.30 -51.98
N THR A 747 37.17 -16.22 -51.62
CA THR A 747 38.43 -16.27 -50.90
C THR A 747 38.30 -15.33 -49.72
N GLY A 748 38.46 -15.85 -48.51
CA GLY A 748 38.48 -15.04 -47.30
C GLY A 748 39.73 -14.16 -47.21
N ASN A 749 39.97 -13.62 -46.03
CA ASN A 749 41.11 -12.75 -45.74
C ASN A 749 41.98 -13.36 -44.63
N ASP A 750 42.75 -12.53 -43.92
CA ASP A 750 43.65 -13.00 -42.86
C ASP A 750 42.97 -13.14 -41.48
N LEU A 751 41.66 -12.90 -41.39
CA LEU A 751 40.86 -13.06 -40.19
C LEU A 751 40.15 -14.42 -40.20
N ALA A 752 39.79 -14.94 -39.03
CA ALA A 752 38.84 -16.05 -38.93
C ALA A 752 37.50 -15.68 -39.62
N ASN A 753 37.21 -16.33 -40.74
CA ASN A 753 36.08 -16.08 -41.62
C ASN A 753 35.03 -17.20 -41.55
N SER A 754 33.76 -16.83 -41.68
CA SER A 754 32.67 -17.76 -42.01
C SER A 754 32.26 -17.56 -43.47
N ILE A 755 32.40 -18.61 -44.29
CA ILE A 755 32.18 -18.53 -45.73
C ILE A 755 31.06 -19.51 -46.12
N PHE A 756 30.00 -18.96 -46.71
CA PHE A 756 28.84 -19.71 -47.18
C PHE A 756 28.78 -19.65 -48.72
N GLY A 757 28.93 -20.81 -49.36
CA GLY A 757 28.66 -21.03 -50.78
C GLY A 757 27.17 -20.88 -51.12
N GLY A 758 26.89 -20.89 -52.41
CA GLY A 758 25.56 -20.90 -53.00
C GLY A 758 25.04 -22.31 -53.27
N SER A 759 24.16 -22.43 -54.27
CA SER A 759 23.47 -23.69 -54.61
C SER A 759 24.06 -24.42 -55.83
N LYS A 760 25.26 -24.02 -56.27
CA LYS A 760 25.96 -24.52 -57.46
C LYS A 760 27.37 -24.92 -57.06
N ASN A 761 28.11 -25.50 -57.99
CA ASN A 761 29.48 -25.97 -57.76
C ASN A 761 30.41 -24.78 -57.47
N ASP A 762 30.73 -24.57 -56.20
CA ASP A 762 31.46 -23.41 -55.73
C ASP A 762 32.92 -23.74 -55.38
N THR A 763 33.75 -22.70 -55.34
CA THR A 763 35.14 -22.79 -54.87
C THR A 763 35.31 -21.90 -53.66
N LEU A 764 35.70 -22.50 -52.53
CA LEU A 764 35.79 -21.85 -51.22
C LEU A 764 37.22 -21.94 -50.70
N ILE A 765 37.83 -20.79 -50.40
CA ILE A 765 39.17 -20.67 -49.84
C ILE A 765 39.07 -19.86 -48.56
N GLY A 766 39.46 -20.43 -47.42
CA GLY A 766 39.43 -19.76 -46.12
C GLY A 766 40.33 -18.53 -46.09
N GLY A 767 41.57 -18.70 -46.54
CA GLY A 767 42.63 -17.71 -46.37
C GLY A 767 43.39 -18.01 -45.08
N LYS A 768 44.02 -17.01 -44.47
CA LYS A 768 44.64 -17.21 -43.15
C LYS A 768 43.60 -16.96 -42.06
N GLY A 769 43.70 -17.69 -40.95
CA GLY A 769 42.74 -17.55 -39.87
C GLY A 769 42.37 -18.91 -39.30
N ASN A 770 41.23 -19.00 -38.64
CA ASN A 770 40.65 -20.30 -38.31
C ASN A 770 39.24 -20.25 -38.88
N ASP A 771 39.09 -20.74 -40.09
CA ASP A 771 37.92 -20.45 -40.90
C ASP A 771 36.85 -21.54 -40.79
N SER A 772 35.62 -21.18 -41.06
CA SER A 772 34.51 -22.12 -41.16
C SER A 772 33.83 -22.00 -42.53
N LEU A 773 33.75 -23.12 -43.25
CA LEU A 773 33.32 -23.14 -44.65
C LEU A 773 32.13 -24.07 -44.84
N TRP A 774 31.12 -23.59 -45.60
CA TRP A 774 29.93 -24.35 -46.00
C TRP A 774 29.71 -24.24 -47.50
N GLY A 775 29.55 -25.37 -48.18
CA GLY A 775 29.23 -25.42 -49.62
C GLY A 775 27.79 -24.99 -49.94
N ASN A 776 26.83 -25.35 -49.06
CA ASN A 776 25.38 -25.12 -49.21
C ASN A 776 24.71 -25.75 -50.45
N GLY A 777 25.42 -26.64 -51.15
CA GLY A 777 24.88 -27.58 -52.12
C GLY A 777 25.48 -27.38 -53.51
N GLY A 778 25.87 -28.46 -54.16
CA GLY A 778 26.65 -28.42 -55.38
C GLY A 778 27.60 -29.60 -55.40
N ALA A 779 28.56 -29.58 -56.30
CA ALA A 779 29.81 -30.32 -56.15
C ALA A 779 30.90 -29.28 -55.86
N ASP A 780 31.19 -29.07 -54.58
CA ASP A 780 31.97 -27.91 -54.12
C ASP A 780 33.45 -28.27 -53.96
N THR A 781 34.32 -27.29 -54.23
CA THR A 781 35.77 -27.40 -54.06
C THR A 781 36.24 -26.52 -52.91
N PHE A 782 36.75 -27.14 -51.86
CA PHE A 782 37.37 -26.43 -50.73
C PHE A 782 38.88 -26.48 -50.92
N ILE A 783 39.56 -25.33 -50.89
CA ILE A 783 41.02 -25.25 -51.02
C ILE A 783 41.60 -24.83 -49.68
N TYR A 784 42.53 -25.62 -49.16
CA TYR A 784 43.27 -25.36 -47.94
C TYR A 784 44.77 -25.38 -48.22
N THR A 785 45.49 -24.35 -47.78
CA THR A 785 46.94 -24.20 -47.92
C THR A 785 47.63 -24.39 -46.57
N ALA A 786 48.82 -24.99 -46.56
CA ALA A 786 49.61 -25.07 -45.32
C ALA A 786 49.86 -23.68 -44.72
N GLY A 787 49.56 -23.51 -43.43
CA GLY A 787 49.69 -22.23 -42.73
C GLY A 787 48.45 -21.33 -42.77
N ASP A 788 47.36 -21.76 -43.43
CA ASP A 788 46.06 -21.07 -43.40
C ASP A 788 45.43 -21.08 -42.00
N GLY A 789 45.84 -22.00 -41.12
CA GLY A 789 45.44 -22.07 -39.72
C GLY A 789 44.48 -23.24 -39.46
N LYS A 790 43.52 -23.13 -38.53
CA LYS A 790 42.67 -24.25 -38.09
C LYS A 790 41.25 -24.16 -38.64
N ASP A 791 41.07 -24.68 -39.84
CA ASP A 791 39.82 -24.58 -40.58
C ASP A 791 38.87 -25.74 -40.31
N VAL A 792 37.57 -25.46 -40.44
CA VAL A 792 36.50 -26.44 -40.31
C VAL A 792 35.57 -26.36 -41.51
N ILE A 793 35.43 -27.46 -42.23
CA ILE A 793 34.47 -27.58 -43.33
C ILE A 793 33.28 -28.39 -42.84
N TYR A 794 32.08 -27.84 -43.03
CA TYR A 794 30.82 -28.42 -42.61
C TYR A 794 30.01 -28.93 -43.79
N GLY A 795 29.34 -30.07 -43.59
CA GLY A 795 28.39 -30.61 -44.57
C GLY A 795 29.04 -31.24 -45.80
N PHE A 796 30.33 -31.53 -45.74
CA PHE A 796 31.09 -32.18 -46.82
C PHE A 796 30.49 -33.54 -47.21
N ASP A 797 30.08 -33.71 -48.47
CA ASP A 797 29.45 -34.92 -49.00
C ASP A 797 30.30 -35.64 -50.07
N SER A 798 29.73 -36.65 -50.75
CA SER A 798 30.43 -37.45 -51.75
C SER A 798 30.75 -36.73 -53.06
N LYS A 799 30.13 -35.58 -53.34
CA LYS A 799 30.31 -34.79 -54.56
C LYS A 799 31.39 -33.72 -54.38
N ASP A 800 31.75 -33.42 -53.14
CA ASP A 800 32.69 -32.37 -52.80
C ASP A 800 34.15 -32.85 -52.88
N THR A 801 35.04 -31.91 -53.15
CA THR A 801 36.49 -32.12 -53.24
C THR A 801 37.21 -31.21 -52.26
N LEU A 802 38.08 -31.78 -51.43
CA LEU A 802 39.05 -31.04 -50.62
C LEU A 802 40.39 -31.00 -51.36
N THR A 803 40.83 -29.82 -51.77
CA THR A 803 42.18 -29.62 -52.34
C THR A 803 43.12 -29.20 -51.21
N LEU A 804 44.19 -29.96 -51.02
CA LEU A 804 45.28 -29.66 -50.09
C LEU A 804 46.49 -29.21 -50.90
N ASP A 805 46.84 -27.93 -50.81
CA ASP A 805 48.03 -27.37 -51.44
C ASP A 805 49.22 -27.44 -50.46
N GLU A 806 50.36 -27.98 -50.92
CA GLU A 806 51.56 -28.37 -50.15
C GLU A 806 51.36 -29.53 -49.13
N LEU A 807 51.90 -30.71 -49.48
CA LEU A 807 51.35 -32.04 -49.14
C LEU A 807 51.77 -32.73 -47.82
N ASP A 808 52.47 -32.07 -46.89
CA ASP A 808 52.92 -32.73 -45.64
C ASP A 808 51.82 -32.74 -44.54
N PHE A 809 50.74 -33.47 -44.79
CA PHE A 809 49.64 -33.65 -43.83
C PHE A 809 49.65 -35.03 -43.14
N THR A 810 49.49 -35.02 -41.82
CA THR A 810 49.08 -36.22 -41.06
C THR A 810 47.57 -36.26 -40.91
N THR A 811 46.96 -37.45 -41.01
CA THR A 811 45.51 -37.61 -40.93
C THR A 811 45.08 -38.24 -39.62
N SER A 812 43.95 -37.78 -39.08
CA SER A 812 43.29 -38.39 -37.92
C SER A 812 41.80 -38.50 -38.15
N TYR A 813 41.22 -39.65 -37.81
CA TYR A 813 39.80 -39.94 -37.98
C TYR A 813 39.16 -40.30 -36.65
N SER A 814 38.02 -39.65 -36.33
CA SER A 814 37.25 -39.91 -35.11
C SER A 814 35.78 -40.20 -35.46
N LYS A 815 35.46 -41.49 -35.62
CA LYS A 815 34.10 -41.96 -35.94
C LYS A 815 33.04 -41.50 -34.94
N SER A 816 33.35 -41.49 -33.64
CA SER A 816 32.42 -41.08 -32.57
C SER A 816 32.06 -39.59 -32.60
N LYS A 817 32.87 -38.76 -33.26
CA LYS A 817 32.66 -37.31 -33.39
C LYS A 817 32.22 -36.89 -34.80
N GLY A 818 32.19 -37.82 -35.75
CA GLY A 818 31.90 -37.50 -37.15
C GLY A 818 32.93 -36.55 -37.77
N THR A 819 34.22 -36.69 -37.44
CA THR A 819 35.28 -35.79 -37.92
C THR A 819 36.48 -36.49 -38.55
N ILE A 820 37.02 -35.89 -39.60
CA ILE A 820 38.34 -36.21 -40.19
C ILE A 820 39.17 -34.93 -40.16
N THR A 821 40.38 -35.00 -39.58
CA THR A 821 41.28 -33.85 -39.50
C THR A 821 42.59 -34.16 -40.21
N PHE A 822 42.97 -33.27 -41.13
CA PHE A 822 44.27 -33.21 -41.78
C PHE A 822 45.09 -32.14 -41.06
N LYS A 823 46.30 -32.48 -40.58
CA LYS A 823 47.18 -31.59 -39.83
C LYS A 823 48.51 -31.42 -40.54
N SER A 824 48.97 -30.19 -40.68
CA SER A 824 50.31 -29.84 -41.18
C SER A 824 51.05 -29.00 -40.14
N ASP A 825 52.35 -28.75 -40.37
CA ASP A 825 53.13 -27.82 -39.56
C ASP A 825 52.60 -26.39 -39.77
N GLY A 826 51.84 -25.90 -38.78
CA GLY A 826 51.25 -24.56 -38.80
C GLY A 826 49.73 -24.51 -38.92
N GLY A 827 49.03 -25.64 -39.09
CA GLY A 827 47.57 -25.62 -39.25
C GLY A 827 46.88 -27.00 -39.30
N SER A 828 45.57 -26.97 -39.48
CA SER A 828 44.76 -28.16 -39.76
C SER A 828 43.45 -27.83 -40.44
N VAL A 829 42.97 -28.69 -41.34
CA VAL A 829 41.59 -28.64 -41.84
C VAL A 829 40.81 -29.84 -41.33
N THR A 830 39.62 -29.57 -40.77
CA THR A 830 38.73 -30.59 -40.22
C THR A 830 37.43 -30.66 -40.99
N LEU A 831 37.13 -31.82 -41.57
CA LEU A 831 35.81 -32.15 -42.09
C LEU A 831 34.92 -32.56 -40.93
N LYS A 832 33.81 -31.87 -40.70
CA LYS A 832 32.88 -32.12 -39.59
C LYS A 832 31.47 -32.41 -40.10
N ASN A 833 30.78 -33.31 -39.40
CA ASN A 833 29.44 -33.78 -39.74
C ASN A 833 29.36 -34.39 -41.16
N PHE A 834 30.41 -35.10 -41.58
CA PHE A 834 30.41 -35.78 -42.88
C PHE A 834 29.32 -36.87 -42.89
N THR A 835 28.54 -36.93 -43.96
CA THR A 835 27.42 -37.88 -44.11
C THR A 835 27.75 -39.04 -45.04
N THR A 836 28.92 -39.00 -45.69
CA THR A 836 29.34 -39.97 -46.72
C THR A 836 30.39 -40.98 -46.23
N SER A 837 30.45 -42.15 -46.87
CA SER A 837 31.53 -43.13 -46.67
C SER A 837 32.65 -43.04 -47.72
N THR A 838 32.45 -42.24 -48.77
CA THR A 838 33.38 -42.02 -49.89
C THR A 838 33.42 -40.54 -50.25
N PHE A 839 34.61 -39.97 -50.45
CA PHE A 839 34.80 -38.55 -50.70
C PHE A 839 36.12 -38.27 -51.45
N HIS A 840 36.30 -37.06 -51.97
CA HIS A 840 37.45 -36.72 -52.82
C HIS A 840 38.43 -35.78 -52.11
N ILE A 841 39.72 -36.10 -52.21
CA ILE A 841 40.81 -35.21 -51.79
C ILE A 841 41.80 -35.10 -52.94
N ASN A 842 42.10 -33.89 -53.38
CA ASN A 842 42.83 -33.64 -54.63
C ASN A 842 42.20 -34.46 -55.78
N ASP A 843 43.00 -35.20 -56.53
CA ASP A 843 42.55 -36.07 -57.62
C ASP A 843 42.20 -37.50 -57.17
N ASP A 844 42.27 -37.79 -55.87
CA ASP A 844 42.10 -39.14 -55.33
C ASP A 844 40.74 -39.34 -54.65
N THR A 845 40.22 -40.56 -54.76
CA THR A 845 39.03 -40.98 -54.00
C THR A 845 39.45 -41.66 -52.70
N TYR A 846 38.80 -41.29 -51.60
CA TYR A 846 39.00 -41.89 -50.29
C TYR A 846 37.74 -42.59 -49.81
N LYS A 847 37.91 -43.75 -49.19
CA LYS A 847 36.84 -44.54 -48.58
C LYS A 847 37.11 -44.78 -47.10
N ILE A 848 36.08 -44.58 -46.29
CA ILE A 848 36.08 -44.93 -44.87
C ILE A 848 35.73 -46.42 -44.74
N SER A 849 36.64 -47.20 -44.18
CA SER A 849 36.45 -48.63 -43.94
C SER A 849 36.78 -48.96 -42.47
N GLY A 850 35.74 -49.18 -41.66
CA GLY A 850 35.89 -49.36 -40.22
C GLY A 850 36.37 -48.08 -39.53
N SER A 851 37.55 -48.15 -38.90
CA SER A 851 38.22 -47.02 -38.24
C SER A 851 39.38 -46.45 -39.06
N LYS A 852 39.50 -46.82 -40.34
CA LYS A 852 40.63 -46.43 -41.20
C LYS A 852 40.14 -45.68 -42.44
N LEU A 853 40.96 -44.73 -42.88
CA LEU A 853 40.84 -44.05 -44.15
C LEU A 853 41.71 -44.79 -45.19
N LYS A 854 41.14 -45.16 -46.35
CA LYS A 854 41.87 -45.81 -47.44
C LYS A 854 41.71 -45.01 -48.73
N LYS A 855 42.84 -44.71 -49.37
CA LYS A 855 42.88 -44.21 -50.76
C LYS A 855 42.45 -45.34 -51.70
N THR A 856 41.56 -45.04 -52.63
CA THR A 856 41.10 -45.93 -53.70
C THR A 856 41.37 -45.22 -55.02
N THR A 857 42.13 -45.89 -55.90
CA THR A 857 42.46 -45.42 -57.26
C THR A 857 41.25 -44.92 -58.02
#